data_AF-A0A410V7V0-F1
#
_entry.id   AF-A0A410V7V0-F1
#
_cell.length_a   1.000
_cell.length_b   1.000
_cell.length_c   1.000
_cell.angle_alpha   90.00
_cell.angle_beta   90.00
_cell.angle_gamma   90.00
#
_symmetry.space_group_name_H-M   'P 1'
#
loop_
_entity.id
_entity.type
_entity.pdbx_description
1 polymer ?
#
loop_
_entity_poly.entity_id
_entity_poly.type
_entity_poly.pdbx_seq_one_letter_code
_entity_poly.pdbx_strand_id
1 'polypeptide(L)'
;MVSTYFSYSYIARNLTQSLTRVAQQSDVSREAAYYKANIGKVHSVDDLMNDYRLYHYVTKAYGLEDMAYAKAFMKKVLQSDLTDPKSFANTLIDKRYRDFAAAFSFGGGTKVAQSNNQTDDMIGLYTAAMKSNVDAVAADTKYYNAAIGNVTSVDQLLNDDRLRNYIASAFGIDQSKWSRDTIKQVLSSDPSDPNSYVNVTFASKLDGLNAQLAQAKSDATDASSKIADYTAQLSQPGANVDQLNVQILVERYRLQSAVSSMSTTNDTIVATNRFMNLATAYEFSADGSLPPGTPPQTATNLAITNQGFDDSKSAVYAAASPLQEALVIGQFRKAIPQVTSLQALMSNASAYNFALAAVGLDPAQVSQSTVKAVLESDLSDPKSYVYTLKDDRYVKLAQAFNFDVKGNLTTPLAAQDPAEILDTAKNYIIAKLKAASKQDQAKVKAQAQKDATDYQQAVGDIKSVSDLLANRKMVDFILVAKGLDPAKVSTTYLKKIFASDLNDPKSFANTESDPRFAEIAASFNFDSKGNVARLPMMGPQKRDQFLATRNDYLQQSLEQQQGDTNPGVRLALYFQRMAGHITSAFDILADKALSEVFRTTFDLPDQMASMQIDQQAKIVEKYLNIKDLSDPAKVAKLLSRFSAMYDAKNASQTYSPVLDLFQGSSSGTSGFSESTYLAMAKMKANPW
;
A
#
# COMPACT_ATOMS: atom_id res chain seq x y z
N MET A 1 8.10 2.15 17.99
CA MET A 1 7.42 2.76 16.83
C MET A 1 8.46 3.23 15.83
N VAL A 2 8.26 2.98 14.54
CA VAL A 2 9.12 3.50 13.45
C VAL A 2 8.71 4.95 13.18
N SER A 3 9.68 5.85 13.02
CA SER A 3 9.40 7.29 12.83
C SER A 3 8.63 7.56 11.53
N THR A 4 7.74 8.55 11.55
CA THR A 4 7.00 9.06 10.38
C THR A 4 7.96 9.43 9.25
N TYR A 5 9.10 10.05 9.59
CA TYR A 5 10.15 10.40 8.63
C TYR A 5 10.73 9.18 7.92
N PHE A 6 11.08 8.13 8.66
CA PHE A 6 11.65 6.92 8.07
C PHE A 6 10.61 6.18 7.21
N SER A 7 9.37 6.07 7.70
CA SER A 7 8.27 5.40 7.01
C SER A 7 7.89 6.15 5.72
N TYR A 8 7.71 7.47 5.78
CA TYR A 8 7.40 8.30 4.62
C TYR A 8 8.56 8.36 3.62
N SER A 9 9.81 8.58 4.06
CA SER A 9 10.96 8.66 3.14
C SER A 9 11.27 7.33 2.45
N TYR A 10 11.02 6.20 3.12
CA TYR A 10 11.08 4.86 2.52
C TYR A 10 9.99 4.66 1.46
N ILE A 11 8.75 5.08 1.75
CA ILE A 11 7.61 4.98 0.84
C ILE A 11 7.76 5.92 -0.37
N ALA A 12 8.07 7.20 -0.14
CA ALA A 12 8.10 8.26 -1.16
C ALA A 12 9.28 8.14 -2.14
N ARG A 13 10.48 7.72 -1.68
CA ARG A 13 11.64 7.49 -2.57
C ARG A 13 11.45 6.30 -3.49
N ASN A 14 10.50 5.44 -3.18
CA ASN A 14 10.22 4.22 -3.90
C ASN A 14 8.75 4.14 -4.30
N LEU A 15 7.95 5.22 -4.40
CA LEU A 15 6.47 5.12 -4.45
C LEU A 15 5.94 4.08 -5.47
N THR A 16 6.50 3.98 -6.67
CA THR A 16 6.17 2.92 -7.64
C THR A 16 6.62 1.54 -7.17
N GLN A 17 7.81 1.42 -6.57
CA GLN A 17 8.34 0.23 -5.89
C GLN A 17 7.73 -0.05 -4.50
N SER A 18 7.04 0.90 -3.87
CA SER A 18 6.41 0.88 -2.55
C SER A 18 4.94 0.54 -2.66
N LEU A 19 4.25 1.04 -3.70
CA LEU A 19 2.99 0.48 -4.20
C LEU A 19 3.22 -0.95 -4.70
N THR A 20 4.35 -1.19 -5.38
CA THR A 20 4.81 -2.55 -5.72
C THR A 20 5.27 -3.34 -4.49
N ARG A 21 5.80 -2.74 -3.42
CA ARG A 21 6.23 -3.44 -2.18
C ARG A 21 5.10 -3.69 -1.20
N VAL A 22 4.11 -2.81 -1.08
CA VAL A 22 2.86 -3.04 -0.35
C VAL A 22 2.07 -4.11 -1.10
N ALA A 23 2.04 -4.04 -2.43
CA ALA A 23 1.62 -5.18 -3.23
C ALA A 23 2.49 -6.41 -2.89
N GLN A 24 3.83 -6.35 -2.91
CA GLN A 24 4.78 -7.48 -2.73
C GLN A 24 5.14 -7.86 -1.27
N GLN A 25 4.51 -7.32 -0.22
CA GLN A 25 5.02 -7.46 1.15
C GLN A 25 4.69 -8.80 1.82
N SER A 26 3.94 -9.66 1.15
CA SER A 26 3.74 -11.05 1.55
C SER A 26 4.39 -12.01 0.56
N ASP A 27 4.90 -13.15 1.05
CA ASP A 27 5.38 -14.25 0.21
C ASP A 27 4.39 -14.58 -0.92
N VAL A 28 3.10 -14.48 -0.60
CA VAL A 28 1.94 -14.63 -1.49
C VAL A 28 1.95 -13.71 -2.70
N SER A 29 2.27 -12.42 -2.53
CA SER A 29 2.29 -11.48 -3.65
C SER A 29 3.58 -11.52 -4.46
N ARG A 30 4.70 -11.87 -3.82
CA ARG A 30 5.91 -12.24 -4.55
C ARG A 30 5.64 -13.44 -5.46
N GLU A 31 4.94 -14.47 -4.97
CA GLU A 31 4.55 -15.59 -5.81
C GLU A 31 3.49 -15.20 -6.86
N ALA A 32 2.54 -14.31 -6.57
CA ALA A 32 1.55 -13.81 -7.56
C ALA A 32 2.19 -12.96 -8.67
N ALA A 33 3.13 -12.09 -8.33
CA ALA A 33 3.90 -11.29 -9.28
C ALA A 33 4.84 -12.18 -10.11
N TYR A 34 5.50 -13.16 -9.47
CA TYR A 34 6.30 -14.16 -10.16
C TYR A 34 5.45 -14.99 -11.12
N TYR A 35 4.26 -15.41 -10.67
CA TYR A 35 3.28 -16.11 -11.48
C TYR A 35 2.88 -15.29 -12.70
N LYS A 36 2.43 -14.04 -12.50
CA LYS A 36 2.02 -13.13 -13.57
C LYS A 36 3.14 -12.84 -14.58
N ALA A 37 4.37 -12.67 -14.11
CA ALA A 37 5.52 -12.34 -14.95
C ALA A 37 6.08 -13.54 -15.75
N ASN A 38 5.83 -14.78 -15.30
CA ASN A 38 6.48 -15.97 -15.86
C ASN A 38 5.50 -16.98 -16.48
N ILE A 39 4.22 -17.01 -16.08
CA ILE A 39 3.27 -18.01 -16.61
C ILE A 39 3.02 -17.87 -18.11
N GLY A 40 3.13 -16.65 -18.67
CA GLY A 40 3.05 -16.42 -20.12
C GLY A 40 4.20 -17.01 -20.92
N LYS A 41 5.28 -17.44 -20.26
CA LYS A 41 6.46 -18.11 -20.86
C LYS A 41 6.34 -19.64 -20.82
N VAL A 42 5.32 -20.17 -20.14
CA VAL A 42 5.08 -21.60 -20.02
C VAL A 42 4.28 -22.05 -21.25
N HIS A 43 4.77 -23.08 -21.95
CA HIS A 43 4.17 -23.57 -23.19
C HIS A 43 3.75 -25.04 -23.11
N SER A 44 4.19 -25.77 -22.08
CA SER A 44 3.87 -27.19 -21.88
C SER A 44 3.64 -27.53 -20.40
N VAL A 45 3.05 -28.71 -20.15
CA VAL A 45 2.93 -29.28 -18.80
C VAL A 45 4.29 -29.41 -18.14
N ASP A 46 5.31 -29.79 -18.91
CA ASP A 46 6.68 -29.95 -18.40
C ASP A 46 7.31 -28.61 -18.00
N ASP A 47 7.06 -27.54 -18.75
CA ASP A 47 7.51 -26.18 -18.38
C ASP A 47 6.89 -25.75 -17.05
N LEU A 48 5.60 -26.00 -16.84
CA LEU A 48 4.90 -25.64 -15.61
C LEU A 48 5.46 -26.40 -14.41
N MET A 49 5.72 -27.69 -14.58
CA MET A 49 6.17 -28.59 -13.52
C MET A 49 7.66 -28.44 -13.16
N ASN A 50 8.47 -27.98 -14.12
CA ASN A 50 9.89 -27.71 -13.92
C ASN A 50 10.13 -26.39 -13.18
N ASP A 51 9.21 -25.42 -13.30
CA ASP A 51 9.22 -24.22 -12.48
C ASP A 51 8.56 -24.50 -11.12
N TYR A 52 9.40 -24.78 -10.12
CA TYR A 52 8.97 -25.10 -8.76
C TYR A 52 8.01 -24.05 -8.18
N ARG A 53 8.25 -22.76 -8.45
CA ARG A 53 7.45 -21.66 -7.88
C ARG A 53 6.09 -21.56 -8.57
N LEU A 54 6.05 -21.66 -9.90
CA LEU A 54 4.78 -21.68 -10.63
C LEU A 54 3.95 -22.89 -10.25
N TYR A 55 4.53 -24.08 -10.23
CA TYR A 55 3.81 -25.31 -9.87
C TYR A 55 3.23 -25.26 -8.45
N HIS A 56 4.04 -24.90 -7.44
CA HIS A 56 3.56 -24.80 -6.06
C HIS A 56 2.49 -23.72 -5.87
N TYR A 57 2.61 -22.59 -6.58
CA TYR A 57 1.61 -21.53 -6.56
C TYR A 57 0.25 -22.03 -7.01
N VAL A 58 0.21 -22.78 -8.11
CA VAL A 58 -1.05 -23.24 -8.71
C VAL A 58 -1.66 -24.36 -7.87
N THR A 59 -0.86 -25.31 -7.40
CA THR A 59 -1.38 -26.38 -6.51
C THR A 59 -1.97 -25.77 -5.24
N LYS A 60 -1.34 -24.72 -4.70
CA LYS A 60 -1.86 -24.00 -3.53
C LYS A 60 -3.15 -23.23 -3.84
N ALA A 61 -3.26 -22.60 -5.01
CA ALA A 61 -4.47 -21.90 -5.45
C ALA A 61 -5.71 -22.80 -5.53
N TYR A 62 -5.51 -24.08 -5.86
CA TYR A 62 -6.57 -25.09 -5.93
C TYR A 62 -6.76 -25.89 -4.63
N GLY A 63 -6.04 -25.54 -3.55
CA GLY A 63 -6.10 -26.28 -2.28
C GLY A 63 -5.53 -27.71 -2.38
N LEU A 64 -4.61 -27.93 -3.32
CA LEU A 64 -3.89 -29.18 -3.56
C LEU A 64 -2.43 -29.09 -3.07
N GLU A 65 -2.12 -28.19 -2.13
CA GLU A 65 -0.76 -27.96 -1.60
C GLU A 65 -0.17 -29.24 -1.00
N ASP A 66 -0.96 -29.99 -0.24
CA ASP A 66 -0.54 -31.26 0.34
C ASP A 66 -0.25 -32.34 -0.71
N MET A 67 -0.72 -32.14 -1.95
CA MET A 67 -0.51 -33.05 -3.08
C MET A 67 0.56 -32.54 -4.05
N ALA A 68 1.19 -31.40 -3.78
CA ALA A 68 2.23 -30.85 -4.62
C ALA A 68 3.42 -31.82 -4.80
N TYR A 69 3.75 -32.62 -3.78
CA TYR A 69 4.81 -33.63 -3.88
C TYR A 69 4.53 -34.71 -4.95
N ALA A 70 3.26 -34.98 -5.27
CA ALA A 70 2.83 -36.06 -6.15
C ALA A 70 2.93 -35.69 -7.65
N LYS A 71 4.13 -35.27 -8.09
CA LYS A 71 4.37 -34.71 -9.44
C LYS A 71 3.86 -35.61 -10.58
N ALA A 72 4.12 -36.92 -10.54
CA ALA A 72 3.68 -37.83 -11.60
C ALA A 72 2.14 -37.91 -11.73
N PHE A 73 1.44 -37.83 -10.60
CA PHE A 73 -0.03 -37.80 -10.57
C PHE A 73 -0.54 -36.48 -11.18
N MET A 74 0.02 -35.35 -10.74
CA MET A 74 -0.36 -34.02 -11.22
C MET A 74 -0.06 -33.82 -12.71
N LYS A 75 1.04 -34.41 -13.22
CA LYS A 75 1.34 -34.47 -14.65
C LYS A 75 0.22 -35.15 -15.43
N LYS A 76 -0.24 -36.31 -14.95
CA LYS A 76 -1.32 -37.08 -15.59
C LYS A 76 -2.66 -36.36 -15.53
N VAL A 77 -2.92 -35.61 -14.46
CA VAL A 77 -4.08 -34.70 -14.36
C VAL A 77 -4.02 -33.60 -15.41
N LEU A 78 -2.91 -32.88 -15.53
CA LEU A 78 -2.74 -31.77 -16.49
C LEU A 78 -2.71 -32.22 -17.96
N GLN A 79 -2.32 -33.46 -18.23
CA GLN A 79 -2.34 -34.06 -19.57
C GLN A 79 -3.70 -34.65 -19.96
N SER A 80 -4.69 -34.64 -19.07
CA SER A 80 -6.00 -35.23 -19.36
C SER A 80 -6.77 -34.39 -20.38
N ASP A 81 -7.35 -35.07 -21.37
CA ASP A 81 -8.32 -34.45 -22.28
C ASP A 81 -9.66 -34.27 -21.56
N LEU A 82 -10.00 -33.05 -21.17
CA LEU A 82 -11.22 -32.77 -20.43
C LEU A 82 -12.49 -32.92 -21.28
N THR A 83 -12.36 -33.02 -22.60
CA THR A 83 -13.50 -33.27 -23.50
C THR A 83 -13.87 -34.75 -23.57
N ASP A 84 -12.95 -35.66 -23.23
CA ASP A 84 -13.23 -37.09 -23.06
C ASP A 84 -13.78 -37.36 -21.65
N PRO A 85 -15.05 -37.79 -21.50
CA PRO A 85 -15.64 -38.11 -20.20
C PRO A 85 -14.89 -39.22 -19.43
N LYS A 86 -14.08 -40.03 -20.11
CA LYS A 86 -13.27 -41.11 -19.53
C LYS A 86 -11.83 -40.71 -19.22
N SER A 87 -11.44 -39.46 -19.47
CA SER A 87 -10.08 -39.02 -19.18
C SER A 87 -9.76 -39.08 -17.69
N PHE A 88 -8.47 -39.22 -17.37
CA PHE A 88 -8.02 -39.46 -16.00
C PHE A 88 -8.57 -38.41 -15.02
N ALA A 89 -8.46 -37.11 -15.32
CA ALA A 89 -9.03 -36.04 -14.50
C ALA A 89 -10.56 -36.10 -14.35
N ASN A 90 -11.31 -36.56 -15.36
CA ASN A 90 -12.77 -36.71 -15.31
C ASN A 90 -13.22 -37.94 -14.49
N THR A 91 -12.34 -38.93 -14.30
CA THR A 91 -12.60 -40.12 -13.46
C THR A 91 -12.31 -39.92 -11.97
N LEU A 92 -11.65 -38.82 -11.58
CA LEU A 92 -11.31 -38.54 -10.18
C LEU A 92 -12.53 -38.05 -9.39
N ILE A 93 -12.65 -38.52 -8.14
CA ILE A 93 -13.74 -38.13 -7.22
C ILE A 93 -13.61 -36.66 -6.80
N ASP A 94 -12.38 -36.22 -6.51
CA ASP A 94 -12.11 -34.85 -6.11
C ASP A 94 -12.09 -33.91 -7.33
N LYS A 95 -13.13 -33.08 -7.41
CA LYS A 95 -13.35 -32.14 -8.52
C LYS A 95 -12.24 -31.12 -8.67
N ARG A 96 -11.47 -30.84 -7.61
CA ARG A 96 -10.35 -29.87 -7.64
C ARG A 96 -9.29 -30.23 -8.67
N TYR A 97 -9.04 -31.52 -8.92
CA TYR A 97 -8.09 -31.96 -9.95
C TYR A 97 -8.58 -31.64 -11.36
N ARG A 98 -9.89 -31.77 -11.61
CA ARG A 98 -10.48 -31.40 -12.90
C ARG A 98 -10.45 -29.88 -13.08
N ASP A 99 -10.76 -29.12 -12.03
CA ASP A 99 -10.73 -27.65 -12.06
C ASP A 99 -9.29 -27.12 -12.22
N PHE A 100 -8.31 -27.81 -11.62
CA PHE A 100 -6.87 -27.57 -11.81
C PHE A 100 -6.43 -27.83 -13.26
N ALA A 101 -6.86 -28.94 -13.86
CA ALA A 101 -6.58 -29.23 -15.27
C ALA A 101 -7.24 -28.22 -16.21
N ALA A 102 -8.48 -27.81 -15.93
CA ALA A 102 -9.24 -26.86 -16.74
C ALA A 102 -8.64 -25.45 -16.75
N ALA A 103 -7.79 -25.13 -15.77
CA ALA A 103 -7.11 -23.86 -15.66
C ALA A 103 -6.03 -23.63 -16.72
N PHE A 104 -5.61 -24.68 -17.41
CA PHE A 104 -4.51 -24.65 -18.38
C PHE A 104 -4.95 -25.18 -19.74
N SER A 105 -4.39 -24.60 -20.79
CA SER A 105 -4.72 -24.96 -22.18
C SER A 105 -3.47 -25.37 -22.93
N PHE A 106 -2.87 -26.50 -22.52
CA PHE A 106 -1.65 -27.05 -23.12
C PHE A 106 -1.89 -27.82 -24.44
N GLY A 107 -3.13 -27.88 -24.94
CA GLY A 107 -3.49 -28.50 -26.23
C GLY A 107 -4.15 -27.51 -27.19
N GLY A 108 -3.99 -27.71 -28.51
CA GLY A 108 -4.82 -27.04 -29.54
C GLY A 108 -4.29 -25.73 -30.17
N GLY A 109 -2.97 -25.55 -30.33
CA GLY A 109 -2.42 -24.47 -31.17
C GLY A 109 -2.28 -23.09 -30.51
N THR A 110 -2.62 -22.94 -29.23
CA THR A 110 -2.37 -21.73 -28.44
C THR A 110 -0.90 -21.61 -28.01
N LYS A 111 -0.30 -20.42 -28.19
CA LYS A 111 1.11 -20.15 -27.86
C LYS A 111 1.40 -19.84 -26.37
N VAL A 112 0.44 -19.93 -25.46
CA VAL A 112 0.61 -19.58 -24.02
C VAL A 112 -0.21 -20.50 -23.11
N ALA A 113 0.30 -20.82 -21.91
CA ALA A 113 -0.33 -21.73 -20.94
C ALA A 113 -1.70 -21.26 -20.42
N GLN A 114 -1.93 -19.94 -20.37
CA GLN A 114 -3.16 -19.30 -19.86
C GLN A 114 -3.46 -18.00 -20.63
N SER A 115 -4.73 -17.63 -20.75
CA SER A 115 -5.14 -16.28 -21.15
C SER A 115 -4.96 -15.25 -20.02
N ASN A 116 -4.91 -13.95 -20.32
CA ASN A 116 -4.79 -12.90 -19.31
C ASN A 116 -5.89 -12.97 -18.23
N ASN A 117 -7.11 -13.37 -18.62
CA ASN A 117 -8.22 -13.53 -17.68
C ASN A 117 -8.03 -14.75 -16.76
N GLN A 118 -7.53 -15.87 -17.30
CA GLN A 118 -7.21 -17.08 -16.53
C GLN A 118 -6.02 -16.87 -15.57
N THR A 119 -5.00 -16.12 -15.99
CA THR A 119 -3.86 -15.74 -15.13
C THR A 119 -4.34 -14.93 -13.93
N ASP A 120 -5.19 -13.94 -14.14
CA ASP A 120 -5.69 -13.12 -13.04
C ASP A 120 -6.74 -13.85 -12.17
N ASP A 121 -7.54 -14.76 -12.72
CA ASP A 121 -8.44 -15.61 -11.93
C ASP A 121 -7.66 -16.60 -11.03
N MET A 122 -6.50 -17.08 -11.49
CA MET A 122 -5.58 -17.90 -10.68
C MET A 122 -5.06 -17.14 -9.46
N ILE A 123 -4.69 -15.87 -9.66
CA ILE A 123 -4.25 -14.98 -8.59
C ILE A 123 -5.38 -14.80 -7.57
N GLY A 124 -6.63 -14.62 -8.02
CA GLY A 124 -7.80 -14.52 -7.16
C GLY A 124 -8.12 -15.79 -6.35
N LEU A 125 -7.93 -16.98 -6.92
CA LEU A 125 -8.12 -18.26 -6.22
C LEU A 125 -7.08 -18.50 -5.12
N TYR A 126 -5.81 -18.23 -5.43
CA TYR A 126 -4.72 -18.25 -4.45
C TYR A 126 -5.01 -17.30 -3.28
N THR A 127 -5.53 -16.11 -3.59
CA THR A 127 -5.96 -15.12 -2.60
C THR A 127 -7.11 -15.60 -1.71
N ALA A 128 -8.11 -16.27 -2.27
CA ALA A 128 -9.24 -16.82 -1.52
C ALA A 128 -8.82 -17.99 -0.60
N ALA A 129 -7.89 -18.85 -1.05
CA ALA A 129 -7.31 -19.92 -0.23
C ALA A 129 -6.58 -19.38 1.00
N MET A 130 -5.89 -18.24 0.86
CA MET A 130 -5.20 -17.60 1.99
C MET A 130 -6.15 -16.89 2.96
N LYS A 131 -7.27 -16.32 2.48
CA LYS A 131 -8.34 -15.80 3.36
C LYS A 131 -8.91 -16.91 4.26
N SER A 132 -9.06 -18.13 3.74
CA SER A 132 -9.47 -19.28 4.56
C SER A 132 -8.49 -19.56 5.71
N ASN A 133 -7.19 -19.28 5.54
CA ASN A 133 -6.20 -19.41 6.60
C ASN A 133 -6.31 -18.28 7.63
N VAL A 134 -6.68 -17.07 7.23
CA VAL A 134 -6.92 -15.93 8.14
C VAL A 134 -8.20 -16.12 8.96
N ASP A 135 -9.26 -16.62 8.33
CA ASP A 135 -10.51 -16.95 9.02
C ASP A 135 -10.29 -18.10 10.04
N ALA A 136 -9.31 -18.98 9.81
CA ALA A 136 -8.87 -19.99 10.77
C ALA A 136 -8.13 -19.37 11.98
N VAL A 137 -7.34 -18.30 11.80
CA VAL A 137 -6.67 -17.58 12.90
C VAL A 137 -7.68 -16.91 13.83
N ALA A 138 -8.71 -16.26 13.29
CA ALA A 138 -9.79 -15.68 14.09
C ALA A 138 -10.60 -16.76 14.85
N ALA A 139 -10.72 -17.96 14.27
CA ALA A 139 -11.34 -19.10 14.93
C ALA A 139 -10.50 -19.63 16.12
N ASP A 140 -9.17 -19.55 16.05
CA ASP A 140 -8.28 -19.98 17.13
C ASP A 140 -8.37 -19.04 18.35
N THR A 141 -8.39 -17.72 18.16
CA THR A 141 -8.61 -16.75 19.26
C THR A 141 -9.98 -16.93 19.91
N LYS A 142 -11.02 -17.17 19.10
CA LYS A 142 -12.37 -17.45 19.61
C LYS A 142 -12.41 -18.76 20.40
N TYR A 143 -11.76 -19.81 19.90
CA TYR A 143 -11.66 -21.09 20.59
C TYR A 143 -10.91 -20.93 21.92
N TYR A 144 -9.76 -20.25 21.90
CA TYR A 144 -8.94 -20.00 23.09
C TYR A 144 -9.75 -19.29 24.18
N ASN A 145 -10.40 -18.16 23.86
CA ASN A 145 -11.20 -17.39 24.82
C ASN A 145 -12.39 -18.19 25.39
N ALA A 146 -12.98 -19.10 24.60
CA ALA A 146 -14.09 -19.94 25.05
C ALA A 146 -13.63 -21.14 25.89
N ALA A 147 -12.47 -21.72 25.57
CA ALA A 147 -11.98 -22.94 26.18
C ALA A 147 -11.11 -22.69 27.42
N ILE A 148 -10.32 -21.61 27.45
CA ILE A 148 -9.34 -21.36 28.51
C ILE A 148 -9.97 -21.25 29.90
N GLY A 149 -11.19 -20.70 30.00
CA GLY A 149 -11.91 -20.60 31.29
C GLY A 149 -12.31 -21.94 31.91
N ASN A 150 -12.26 -23.04 31.15
CA ASN A 150 -12.61 -24.39 31.62
C ASN A 150 -11.37 -25.24 31.98
N VAL A 151 -10.17 -24.68 31.85
CA VAL A 151 -8.92 -25.38 32.17
C VAL A 151 -8.68 -25.32 33.67
N THR A 152 -8.37 -26.46 34.30
CA THR A 152 -8.10 -26.54 35.75
C THR A 152 -6.71 -27.06 36.08
N SER A 153 -5.91 -27.41 35.07
CA SER A 153 -4.53 -27.84 35.26
C SER A 153 -3.66 -27.56 34.04
N VAL A 154 -2.35 -27.48 34.25
CA VAL A 154 -1.34 -27.38 33.20
C VAL A 154 -1.42 -28.56 32.23
N ASP A 155 -1.71 -29.77 32.73
CA ASP A 155 -1.88 -30.95 31.88
C ASP A 155 -3.07 -30.82 30.94
N GLN A 156 -4.21 -30.31 31.43
CA GLN A 156 -5.39 -30.06 30.60
C GLN A 156 -5.10 -28.99 29.53
N LEU A 157 -4.36 -27.93 29.88
CA LEU A 157 -3.93 -26.91 28.93
C LEU A 157 -3.05 -27.50 27.82
N LEU A 158 -2.06 -28.31 28.18
CA LEU A 158 -1.08 -28.86 27.24
C LEU A 158 -1.59 -30.07 26.45
N ASN A 159 -2.65 -30.73 26.90
CA ASN A 159 -3.29 -31.84 26.19
C ASN A 159 -4.24 -31.38 25.08
N ASP A 160 -4.70 -30.14 25.11
CA ASP A 160 -5.45 -29.55 24.00
C ASP A 160 -4.49 -28.94 22.98
N ASP A 161 -4.45 -29.54 21.78
CA ASP A 161 -3.55 -29.11 20.71
C ASP A 161 -3.77 -27.65 20.30
N ARG A 162 -5.02 -27.17 20.30
CA ARG A 162 -5.34 -25.79 19.92
C ARG A 162 -4.88 -24.82 20.98
N LEU A 163 -5.14 -25.10 22.26
CA LEU A 163 -4.65 -24.25 23.35
C LEU A 163 -3.12 -24.24 23.40
N ARG A 164 -2.47 -25.41 23.32
CA ARG A 164 -1.01 -25.51 23.32
C ARG A 164 -0.36 -24.77 22.15
N ASN A 165 -0.91 -24.89 20.94
CA ASN A 165 -0.40 -24.18 19.77
C ASN A 165 -0.63 -22.66 19.86
N TYR A 166 -1.76 -22.25 20.45
CA TYR A 166 -2.08 -20.84 20.68
C TYR A 166 -1.08 -20.20 21.63
N ILE A 167 -0.82 -20.80 22.79
CA ILE A 167 0.15 -20.27 23.78
C ILE A 167 1.57 -20.29 23.21
N ALA A 168 1.96 -21.34 22.49
CA ALA A 168 3.28 -21.41 21.89
C ALA A 168 3.50 -20.28 20.87
N SER A 169 2.46 -19.98 20.07
CA SER A 169 2.48 -18.86 19.14
C SER A 169 2.54 -17.53 19.90
N ALA A 170 1.68 -17.33 20.90
CA ALA A 170 1.56 -16.09 21.67
C ALA A 170 2.86 -15.68 22.37
N PHE A 171 3.60 -16.65 22.90
CA PHE A 171 4.85 -16.42 23.62
C PHE A 171 6.10 -16.68 22.74
N GLY A 172 5.93 -16.97 21.45
CA GLY A 172 7.05 -17.21 20.53
C GLY A 172 7.91 -18.43 20.90
N ILE A 173 7.29 -19.48 21.41
CA ILE A 173 7.95 -20.72 21.84
C ILE A 173 7.93 -21.72 20.70
N ASP A 174 9.12 -22.18 20.31
CA ASP A 174 9.31 -23.21 19.30
C ASP A 174 9.14 -24.60 19.94
N GLN A 175 7.96 -25.19 19.75
CA GLN A 175 7.62 -26.52 20.30
C GLN A 175 8.52 -27.65 19.77
N SER A 176 9.26 -27.44 18.68
CA SER A 176 10.23 -28.45 18.18
C SER A 176 11.54 -28.46 18.98
N LYS A 177 11.85 -27.35 19.68
CA LYS A 177 13.09 -27.18 20.44
C LYS A 177 12.94 -27.46 21.92
N TRP A 178 11.72 -27.49 22.44
CA TRP A 178 11.45 -27.56 23.86
C TRP A 178 10.48 -28.70 24.19
N SER A 179 10.83 -29.51 25.18
CA SER A 179 10.00 -30.64 25.60
C SER A 179 8.72 -30.17 26.29
N ARG A 180 7.65 -30.99 26.19
CA ARG A 180 6.40 -30.75 26.91
C ARG A 180 6.62 -30.62 28.43
N ASP A 181 7.56 -31.39 28.98
CA ASP A 181 7.90 -31.35 30.41
C ASP A 181 8.53 -30.01 30.81
N THR A 182 9.40 -29.46 29.95
CA THR A 182 9.96 -28.11 30.17
C THR A 182 8.87 -27.06 30.22
N ILE A 183 7.92 -27.09 29.28
CA ILE A 183 6.79 -26.14 29.25
C ILE A 183 5.89 -26.32 30.47
N LYS A 184 5.65 -27.56 30.90
CA LYS A 184 4.90 -27.86 32.12
C LYS A 184 5.55 -27.27 33.37
N GLN A 185 6.86 -27.43 33.53
CA GLN A 185 7.61 -26.87 34.65
C GLN A 185 7.59 -25.33 34.65
N VAL A 186 7.67 -24.70 33.48
CA VAL A 186 7.54 -23.24 33.35
C VAL A 186 6.13 -22.77 33.75
N LEU A 187 5.08 -23.40 33.23
CA LEU A 187 3.69 -23.06 33.56
C LEU A 187 3.31 -23.33 35.01
N SER A 188 4.03 -24.23 35.69
CA SER A 188 3.85 -24.53 37.12
C SER A 188 4.81 -23.74 38.01
N SER A 189 5.52 -22.73 37.48
CA SER A 189 6.44 -21.92 38.27
C SER A 189 5.74 -20.68 38.83
N ASP A 190 5.92 -20.42 40.12
CA ASP A 190 5.62 -19.12 40.72
C ASP A 190 6.80 -18.15 40.45
N PRO A 191 6.62 -17.09 39.64
CA PRO A 191 7.70 -16.14 39.35
C PRO A 191 8.16 -15.35 40.59
N SER A 192 7.35 -15.28 41.64
CA SER A 192 7.69 -14.58 42.89
C SER A 192 8.55 -15.42 43.84
N ASP A 193 8.56 -16.75 43.69
CA ASP A 193 9.45 -17.65 44.44
C ASP A 193 10.84 -17.71 43.79
N PRO A 194 11.92 -17.25 44.47
CA PRO A 194 13.27 -17.30 43.94
C PRO A 194 13.75 -18.72 43.57
N ASN A 195 13.16 -19.76 44.15
CA ASN A 195 13.52 -21.16 43.91
C ASN A 195 12.67 -21.85 42.83
N SER A 196 11.70 -21.15 42.23
CA SER A 196 10.88 -21.71 41.17
C SER A 196 11.72 -22.12 39.97
N TYR A 197 11.23 -23.10 39.20
CA TYR A 197 11.95 -23.62 38.05
C TYR A 197 12.32 -22.50 37.06
N VAL A 198 11.43 -21.54 36.83
CA VAL A 198 11.69 -20.41 35.94
C VAL A 198 12.82 -19.51 36.44
N ASN A 199 12.89 -19.23 37.74
CA ASN A 199 13.93 -18.38 38.31
C ASN A 199 15.29 -19.06 38.33
N VAL A 200 15.34 -20.34 38.71
CA VAL A 200 16.58 -21.12 38.77
C VAL A 200 17.12 -21.44 37.37
N THR A 201 16.26 -21.73 36.39
CA THR A 201 16.66 -22.22 35.06
C THR A 201 16.83 -21.11 34.02
N PHE A 202 16.06 -20.03 34.12
CA PHE A 202 16.02 -18.95 33.13
C PHE A 202 16.47 -17.61 33.73
N ALA A 203 15.80 -17.10 34.77
CA ALA A 203 16.10 -15.76 35.29
C ALA A 203 17.55 -15.62 35.79
N SER A 204 18.08 -16.67 36.44
CA SER A 204 19.47 -16.74 36.93
C SER A 204 20.53 -16.51 35.84
N LYS A 205 20.19 -16.71 34.56
CA LYS A 205 21.11 -16.52 33.43
C LYS A 205 21.12 -15.09 32.91
N LEU A 206 20.12 -14.26 33.22
CA LEU A 206 19.96 -12.93 32.63
C LEU A 206 21.14 -12.02 32.96
N ASP A 207 21.66 -12.04 34.18
CA ASP A 207 22.80 -11.20 34.57
C ASP A 207 24.05 -11.55 33.75
N GLY A 208 24.35 -12.84 33.60
CA GLY A 208 25.46 -13.32 32.79
C GLY A 208 25.29 -12.97 31.31
N LEU A 209 24.09 -13.13 30.77
CA LEU A 209 23.79 -12.77 29.37
C LEU A 209 23.88 -11.25 29.13
N ASN A 210 23.39 -10.44 30.08
CA ASN A 210 23.50 -8.98 30.01
C ASN A 210 24.96 -8.52 30.08
N ALA A 211 25.78 -9.16 30.91
CA ALA A 211 27.22 -8.91 30.96
C ALA A 211 27.91 -9.28 29.64
N GLN A 212 27.57 -10.44 29.05
CA GLN A 212 28.08 -10.84 27.73
C GLN A 212 27.66 -9.86 26.63
N LEU A 213 26.42 -9.38 26.65
CA LEU A 213 25.92 -8.39 25.69
C LEU A 213 26.64 -7.05 25.85
N ALA A 214 26.89 -6.61 27.09
CA ALA A 214 27.66 -5.40 27.38
C ALA A 214 29.12 -5.53 26.88
N GLN A 215 29.76 -6.68 27.10
CA GLN A 215 31.11 -6.95 26.59
C GLN A 215 31.15 -6.94 25.07
N ALA A 216 30.22 -7.62 24.39
CA ALA A 216 30.17 -7.65 22.93
C ALA A 216 29.94 -6.24 22.32
N LYS A 217 29.14 -5.38 22.98
CA LYS A 217 28.99 -3.97 22.59
C LYS A 217 30.28 -3.17 22.77
N SER A 218 31.01 -3.41 23.86
CA SER A 218 32.31 -2.78 24.12
C SER A 218 33.33 -3.19 23.05
N ASP A 219 33.41 -4.48 22.72
CA ASP A 219 34.32 -5.02 21.71
C ASP A 219 34.02 -4.46 20.30
N ALA A 220 32.73 -4.34 19.95
CA ALA A 220 32.31 -3.73 18.69
C ALA A 220 32.72 -2.24 18.60
N THR A 221 32.61 -1.51 19.71
CA THR A 221 32.99 -0.10 19.78
C THR A 221 34.50 0.07 19.65
N ASP A 222 35.29 -0.70 20.40
CA ASP A 222 36.77 -0.71 20.31
C ASP A 222 37.25 -1.02 18.89
N ALA A 223 36.71 -2.08 18.28
CA ALA A 223 37.09 -2.48 16.92
C ALA A 223 36.71 -1.40 15.89
N SER A 224 35.52 -0.79 16.02
CA SER A 224 35.10 0.30 15.14
C SER A 224 35.99 1.53 15.27
N SER A 225 36.39 1.91 16.49
CA SER A 225 37.31 3.02 16.73
C SER A 225 38.69 2.75 16.13
N LYS A 226 39.26 1.56 16.32
CA LYS A 226 40.56 1.18 15.73
C LYS A 226 40.52 1.16 14.19
N ILE A 227 39.42 0.69 13.59
CA ILE A 227 39.24 0.77 12.13
C ILE A 227 39.30 2.22 11.66
N ALA A 228 38.62 3.13 12.36
CA ALA A 228 38.63 4.56 12.02
C ALA A 228 40.04 5.16 12.15
N ASP A 229 40.75 4.85 13.24
CA ASP A 229 42.11 5.34 13.49
C ASP A 229 43.11 4.84 12.44
N TYR A 230 43.10 3.54 12.11
CA TYR A 230 43.97 2.98 11.08
C TYR A 230 43.63 3.52 9.67
N THR A 231 42.34 3.74 9.40
CA THR A 231 41.90 4.35 8.13
C THR A 231 42.36 5.80 8.01
N ALA A 232 42.34 6.56 9.11
CA ALA A 232 42.87 7.92 9.14
C ALA A 232 44.39 7.94 8.91
N GLN A 233 45.13 6.97 9.46
CA GLN A 233 46.58 6.83 9.25
C GLN A 233 46.97 6.49 7.81
N LEU A 234 46.12 5.77 7.06
CA LEU A 234 46.35 5.49 5.62
C LEU A 234 46.46 6.76 4.76
N SER A 235 45.91 7.89 5.22
CA SER A 235 45.93 9.17 4.49
C SER A 235 47.19 10.00 4.78
N GLN A 236 48.08 9.54 5.67
CA GLN A 236 49.27 10.27 6.08
C GLN A 236 50.47 9.98 5.15
N PRO A 237 51.30 10.99 4.82
CA PRO A 237 52.52 10.77 4.03
C PRO A 237 53.49 9.82 4.75
N GLY A 238 53.98 8.79 4.05
CA GLY A 238 54.92 7.79 4.61
C GLY A 238 54.28 6.64 5.39
N ALA A 239 52.95 6.49 5.35
CA ALA A 239 52.24 5.39 6.01
C ALA A 239 52.63 4.00 5.47
N ASN A 240 52.76 3.02 6.36
CA ASN A 240 52.96 1.62 5.99
C ASN A 240 51.62 0.98 5.60
N VAL A 241 51.28 1.10 4.33
CA VAL A 241 49.98 0.69 3.77
C VAL A 241 49.69 -0.79 3.98
N ASP A 242 50.68 -1.66 3.78
CA ASP A 242 50.49 -3.11 3.90
C ASP A 242 50.16 -3.53 5.33
N GLN A 243 50.88 -2.96 6.30
CA GLN A 243 50.63 -3.23 7.72
C GLN A 243 49.26 -2.70 8.17
N LEU A 244 48.91 -1.46 7.79
CA LEU A 244 47.63 -0.85 8.16
C LEU A 244 46.44 -1.58 7.55
N ASN A 245 46.54 -2.06 6.31
CA ASN A 245 45.49 -2.85 5.68
C ASN A 245 45.25 -4.19 6.40
N VAL A 246 46.32 -4.86 6.86
CA VAL A 246 46.20 -6.08 7.68
C VAL A 246 45.53 -5.77 9.02
N GLN A 247 45.92 -4.69 9.70
CA GLN A 247 45.32 -4.28 10.97
C GLN A 247 43.82 -3.94 10.82
N ILE A 248 43.44 -3.22 9.77
CA ILE A 248 42.03 -2.93 9.46
C ILE A 248 41.24 -4.23 9.22
N LEU A 249 41.81 -5.19 8.50
CA LEU A 249 41.13 -6.46 8.23
C LEU A 249 40.89 -7.27 9.53
N VAL A 250 41.88 -7.32 10.42
CA VAL A 250 41.76 -7.97 11.73
C VAL A 250 40.65 -7.32 12.56
N GLU A 251 40.62 -5.98 12.62
CA GLU A 251 39.59 -5.26 13.38
C GLU A 251 38.19 -5.40 12.76
N ARG A 252 38.08 -5.49 11.42
CA ARG A 252 36.80 -5.82 10.76
C ARG A 252 36.27 -7.20 11.14
N TYR A 253 37.15 -8.18 11.26
CA TYR A 253 36.78 -9.52 11.72
C TYR A 253 36.35 -9.50 13.20
N ARG A 254 37.08 -8.77 14.07
CA ARG A 254 36.68 -8.57 15.47
C ARG A 254 35.30 -7.92 15.57
N LEU A 255 35.03 -6.88 14.78
CA LEU A 255 33.73 -6.22 14.73
C LEU A 255 32.62 -7.18 14.29
N GLN A 256 32.84 -7.97 13.24
CA GLN A 256 31.86 -8.95 12.76
C GLN A 256 31.57 -10.03 13.82
N SER A 257 32.60 -10.52 14.51
CA SER A 257 32.47 -11.47 15.60
C SER A 257 31.67 -10.88 16.77
N ALA A 258 31.96 -9.63 17.15
CA ALA A 258 31.25 -8.93 18.22
C ALA A 258 29.77 -8.73 17.89
N VAL A 259 29.44 -8.32 16.66
CA VAL A 259 28.04 -8.18 16.18
C VAL A 259 27.31 -9.53 16.18
N SER A 260 27.99 -10.61 15.80
CA SER A 260 27.40 -11.97 15.81
C SER A 260 27.12 -12.46 17.24
N SER A 261 28.04 -12.18 18.17
CA SER A 261 27.84 -12.44 19.60
C SER A 261 26.68 -11.62 20.15
N MET A 262 26.56 -10.33 19.79
CA MET A 262 25.42 -9.49 20.20
C MET A 262 24.09 -10.09 19.75
N SER A 263 23.98 -10.55 18.50
CA SER A 263 22.77 -11.18 17.98
C SER A 263 22.41 -12.45 18.76
N THR A 264 23.38 -13.36 18.90
CA THR A 264 23.16 -14.67 19.55
C THR A 264 22.80 -14.52 21.03
N THR A 265 23.49 -13.63 21.75
CA THR A 265 23.19 -13.34 23.16
C THR A 265 21.81 -12.68 23.31
N ASN A 266 21.46 -11.75 22.42
CA ASN A 266 20.14 -11.12 22.44
C ASN A 266 19.00 -12.11 22.16
N ASP A 267 19.19 -13.04 21.21
CA ASP A 267 18.22 -14.11 20.94
C ASP A 267 18.01 -15.01 22.17
N THR A 268 19.08 -15.27 22.91
CA THR A 268 19.04 -16.06 24.15
C THR A 268 18.33 -15.30 25.28
N ILE A 269 18.57 -14.00 25.42
CA ILE A 269 17.85 -13.14 26.38
C ILE A 269 16.36 -13.10 26.04
N VAL A 270 16.01 -12.91 24.77
CA VAL A 270 14.61 -12.91 24.32
C VAL A 270 13.95 -14.25 24.60
N ALA A 271 14.59 -15.37 24.28
CA ALA A 271 14.08 -16.70 24.59
C ALA A 271 13.87 -16.91 26.10
N THR A 272 14.80 -16.43 26.93
CA THR A 272 14.72 -16.48 28.40
C THR A 272 13.50 -15.70 28.91
N ASN A 273 13.32 -14.48 28.43
CA ASN A 273 12.18 -13.63 28.79
C ASN A 273 10.83 -14.22 28.32
N ARG A 274 10.79 -14.93 27.20
CA ARG A 274 9.55 -15.62 26.73
C ARG A 274 9.05 -16.64 27.74
N PHE A 275 9.94 -17.42 28.36
CA PHE A 275 9.55 -18.39 29.40
C PHE A 275 9.11 -17.72 30.70
N MET A 276 9.75 -16.62 31.10
CA MET A 276 9.33 -15.83 32.25
C MET A 276 7.95 -15.20 32.05
N ASN A 277 7.69 -14.68 30.84
CA ASN A 277 6.39 -14.14 30.47
C ASN A 277 5.32 -15.23 30.42
N LEU A 278 5.66 -16.43 29.94
CA LEU A 278 4.75 -17.57 29.95
C LEU A 278 4.36 -17.96 31.39
N ALA A 279 5.32 -18.05 32.31
CA ALA A 279 5.04 -18.37 33.72
C ALA A 279 4.15 -17.31 34.38
N THR A 280 4.44 -16.03 34.13
CA THR A 280 3.68 -14.88 34.67
C THR A 280 2.24 -14.81 34.14
N ALA A 281 1.97 -15.39 32.97
CA ALA A 281 0.68 -15.26 32.31
C ALA A 281 -0.43 -16.15 32.87
N TYR A 282 -0.11 -17.12 33.75
CA TYR A 282 -1.06 -18.11 34.27
C TYR A 282 -1.01 -18.25 35.78
N GLU A 283 -2.15 -18.62 36.36
CA GLU A 283 -2.36 -18.69 37.82
C GLU A 283 -2.25 -20.13 38.38
N PHE A 284 -1.48 -21.01 37.72
CA PHE A 284 -1.32 -22.40 38.18
C PHE A 284 -0.39 -22.49 39.40
N SER A 285 -0.68 -23.46 40.26
CA SER A 285 0.14 -23.80 41.43
C SER A 285 1.38 -24.61 41.03
N ALA A 286 2.32 -24.77 41.97
CA ALA A 286 3.55 -25.53 41.78
C ALA A 286 3.35 -27.00 41.37
N ASP A 287 2.21 -27.60 41.74
CA ASP A 287 1.82 -28.96 41.34
C ASP A 287 1.12 -29.02 39.96
N GLY A 288 0.94 -27.87 39.31
CA GLY A 288 0.27 -27.71 38.02
C GLY A 288 -1.25 -27.66 38.10
N SER A 289 -1.85 -27.64 39.30
CA SER A 289 -3.28 -27.47 39.50
C SER A 289 -3.68 -26.00 39.60
N LEU A 290 -4.95 -25.68 39.30
CA LEU A 290 -5.50 -24.34 39.47
C LEU A 290 -6.19 -24.22 40.84
N PRO A 291 -5.91 -23.17 41.63
CA PRO A 291 -6.61 -22.95 42.89
C PRO A 291 -8.13 -22.82 42.71
N PRO A 292 -8.96 -23.34 43.63
CA PRO A 292 -10.42 -23.26 43.51
C PRO A 292 -10.93 -21.81 43.41
N GLY A 293 -11.75 -21.53 42.40
CA GLY A 293 -12.34 -20.21 42.17
C GLY A 293 -11.42 -19.20 41.49
N THR A 294 -10.18 -19.57 41.18
CA THR A 294 -9.24 -18.74 40.43
C THR A 294 -9.35 -19.06 38.94
N PRO A 295 -9.46 -18.07 38.04
CA PRO A 295 -9.37 -18.33 36.60
C PRO A 295 -7.92 -18.65 36.19
N PRO A 296 -7.68 -19.44 35.13
CA PRO A 296 -6.32 -19.77 34.67
C PRO A 296 -5.48 -18.56 34.28
N GLN A 297 -6.12 -17.46 33.90
CA GLN A 297 -5.48 -16.18 33.60
C GLN A 297 -6.32 -15.03 34.16
N THR A 298 -5.66 -13.96 34.58
CA THR A 298 -6.34 -12.67 34.80
C THR A 298 -6.81 -12.07 33.47
N ALA A 299 -7.77 -11.14 33.51
CA ALA A 299 -8.23 -10.44 32.31
C ALA A 299 -7.09 -9.70 31.59
N THR A 300 -6.14 -9.14 32.36
CA THR A 300 -4.94 -8.48 31.82
C THR A 300 -4.03 -9.49 31.12
N ASN A 301 -3.74 -10.63 31.75
CA ASN A 301 -2.87 -11.65 31.17
C ASN A 301 -3.52 -12.33 29.94
N LEU A 302 -4.84 -12.50 29.93
CA LEU A 302 -5.59 -12.96 28.77
C LEU A 302 -5.48 -11.97 27.60
N ALA A 303 -5.61 -10.66 27.85
CA ALA A 303 -5.43 -9.63 26.83
C ALA A 303 -3.99 -9.62 26.27
N ILE A 304 -2.97 -9.76 27.14
CA ILE A 304 -1.57 -9.85 26.72
C ILE A 304 -1.31 -11.12 25.88
N THR A 305 -1.91 -12.25 26.27
CA THR A 305 -1.79 -13.51 25.53
C THR A 305 -2.43 -13.41 24.14
N ASN A 306 -3.61 -12.78 24.05
CA ASN A 306 -4.27 -12.52 22.77
C ASN A 306 -3.45 -11.56 21.90
N GLN A 307 -2.93 -10.47 22.48
CA GLN A 307 -2.06 -9.54 21.76
C GLN A 307 -0.79 -10.24 21.25
N GLY A 308 -0.13 -11.06 22.08
CA GLY A 308 1.05 -11.81 21.67
C GLY A 308 0.74 -12.82 20.57
N PHE A 309 -0.43 -13.46 20.61
CA PHE A 309 -0.89 -14.34 19.53
C PHE A 309 -1.09 -13.54 18.24
N ASP A 310 -1.80 -12.42 18.30
CA ASP A 310 -2.04 -11.57 17.13
C ASP A 310 -0.73 -11.00 16.56
N ASP A 311 0.22 -10.60 17.41
CA ASP A 311 1.55 -10.16 17.02
C ASP A 311 2.35 -11.30 16.35
N SER A 312 2.22 -12.54 16.85
CA SER A 312 2.82 -13.73 16.22
C SER A 312 2.24 -14.01 14.82
N LYS A 313 0.99 -13.60 14.60
CA LYS A 313 0.29 -13.72 13.31
C LYS A 313 0.32 -12.41 12.51
N SER A 314 1.02 -11.38 12.97
CA SER A 314 1.11 -10.07 12.30
C SER A 314 1.61 -10.19 10.85
N ALA A 315 2.51 -11.13 10.55
CA ALA A 315 2.94 -11.43 9.17
C ALA A 315 1.81 -12.05 8.31
N VAL A 316 0.91 -12.83 8.92
CA VAL A 316 -0.28 -13.43 8.28
C VAL A 316 -1.36 -12.38 8.07
N TYR A 317 -1.59 -11.48 9.05
CA TYR A 317 -2.51 -10.35 8.91
C TYR A 317 -2.00 -9.27 7.94
N ALA A 318 -0.69 -8.97 7.95
CA ALA A 318 -0.04 -8.13 6.96
C ALA A 318 -0.10 -8.76 5.55
N ALA A 319 -0.05 -10.10 5.46
CA ALA A 319 -0.32 -10.80 4.22
C ALA A 319 -1.80 -10.75 3.81
N ALA A 320 -2.74 -10.65 4.75
CA ALA A 320 -4.18 -10.59 4.51
C ALA A 320 -4.66 -9.27 3.89
N SER A 321 -3.99 -8.14 4.14
CA SER A 321 -4.41 -6.83 3.61
C SER A 321 -4.32 -6.72 2.08
N PRO A 322 -3.17 -7.01 1.44
CA PRO A 322 -3.06 -7.07 -0.02
C PRO A 322 -3.93 -8.18 -0.65
N LEU A 323 -4.24 -9.23 0.11
CA LEU A 323 -5.13 -10.31 -0.29
C LEU A 323 -6.60 -9.89 -0.31
N GLN A 324 -7.06 -9.17 0.71
CA GLN A 324 -8.39 -8.59 0.75
C GLN A 324 -8.56 -7.57 -0.38
N GLU A 325 -7.54 -6.72 -0.63
CA GLU A 325 -7.52 -5.79 -1.76
C GLU A 325 -7.60 -6.52 -3.11
N ALA A 326 -6.78 -7.55 -3.34
CA ALA A 326 -6.82 -8.34 -4.57
C ALA A 326 -8.14 -9.09 -4.77
N LEU A 327 -8.73 -9.62 -3.70
CA LEU A 327 -10.04 -10.27 -3.72
C LEU A 327 -11.15 -9.28 -4.09
N VAL A 328 -11.17 -8.14 -3.42
CA VAL A 328 -12.18 -7.10 -3.60
C VAL A 328 -12.07 -6.48 -5.00
N ILE A 329 -10.85 -6.28 -5.52
CA ILE A 329 -10.59 -5.91 -6.92
C ILE A 329 -11.09 -6.99 -7.89
N GLY A 330 -10.85 -8.26 -7.59
CA GLY A 330 -11.32 -9.39 -8.39
C GLY A 330 -12.85 -9.49 -8.42
N GLN A 331 -13.51 -9.26 -7.28
CA GLN A 331 -14.97 -9.20 -7.16
C GLN A 331 -15.54 -8.03 -7.94
N PHE A 332 -14.97 -6.84 -7.80
CA PHE A 332 -15.34 -5.65 -8.56
C PHE A 332 -15.24 -5.90 -10.07
N ARG A 333 -14.13 -6.50 -10.53
CA ARG A 333 -13.92 -6.85 -11.93
C ARG A 333 -14.98 -7.81 -12.48
N LYS A 334 -15.39 -8.81 -11.70
CA LYS A 334 -16.43 -9.77 -12.11
C LYS A 334 -17.81 -9.13 -12.11
N ALA A 335 -18.08 -8.26 -11.14
CA ALA A 335 -19.35 -7.59 -10.98
C ALA A 335 -19.60 -6.51 -12.04
N ILE A 336 -18.61 -5.68 -12.34
CA ILE A 336 -18.84 -4.44 -13.09
C ILE A 336 -19.36 -4.64 -14.53
N PRO A 337 -18.93 -5.65 -15.32
CA PRO A 337 -19.46 -5.88 -16.66
C PRO A 337 -20.94 -6.31 -16.65
N GLN A 338 -21.44 -6.79 -15.51
CA GLN A 338 -22.83 -7.22 -15.32
C GLN A 338 -23.75 -6.09 -14.83
N VAL A 339 -23.18 -4.92 -14.51
CA VAL A 339 -23.95 -3.76 -14.06
C VAL A 339 -24.51 -3.03 -15.28
N THR A 340 -25.82 -3.12 -15.48
CA THR A 340 -26.51 -2.50 -16.62
C THR A 340 -27.39 -1.30 -16.26
N SER A 341 -27.41 -0.91 -14.99
CA SER A 341 -28.13 0.27 -14.49
C SER A 341 -27.56 0.72 -13.15
N LEU A 342 -27.89 1.94 -12.73
CA LEU A 342 -27.53 2.47 -11.43
C LEU A 342 -28.11 1.62 -10.31
N GLN A 343 -29.35 1.14 -10.47
CA GLN A 343 -29.96 0.24 -9.50
C GLN A 343 -29.19 -1.08 -9.38
N ALA A 344 -28.69 -1.63 -10.49
CA ALA A 344 -27.86 -2.83 -10.48
C ALA A 344 -26.51 -2.59 -9.78
N LEU A 345 -25.91 -1.39 -9.95
CA LEU A 345 -24.70 -1.01 -9.23
C LEU A 345 -24.97 -0.95 -7.73
N MET A 346 -25.99 -0.21 -7.32
CA MET A 346 -26.34 0.00 -5.90
C MET A 346 -26.74 -1.28 -5.18
N SER A 347 -27.35 -2.23 -5.90
CA SER A 347 -27.76 -3.54 -5.34
C SER A 347 -26.61 -4.53 -5.24
N ASN A 348 -25.49 -4.28 -5.94
CA ASN A 348 -24.29 -5.10 -5.87
C ASN A 348 -23.35 -4.56 -4.79
N ALA A 349 -23.44 -5.09 -3.58
CA ALA A 349 -22.68 -4.60 -2.43
C ALA A 349 -21.16 -4.54 -2.67
N SER A 350 -20.59 -5.56 -3.35
CA SER A 350 -19.17 -5.56 -3.70
C SER A 350 -18.81 -4.41 -4.65
N ALA A 351 -19.60 -4.20 -5.70
CA ALA A 351 -19.33 -3.16 -6.69
C ALA A 351 -19.56 -1.75 -6.13
N TYR A 352 -20.64 -1.57 -5.39
CA TYR A 352 -21.03 -0.32 -4.76
C TYR A 352 -20.03 0.13 -3.69
N ASN A 353 -19.66 -0.76 -2.76
CA ASN A 353 -18.72 -0.42 -1.69
C ASN A 353 -17.33 -0.14 -2.25
N PHE A 354 -16.90 -0.88 -3.27
CA PHE A 354 -15.64 -0.63 -3.95
C PHE A 354 -15.59 0.76 -4.60
N ALA A 355 -16.65 1.13 -5.33
CA ALA A 355 -16.76 2.41 -6.00
C ALA A 355 -16.65 3.60 -5.03
N LEU A 356 -17.32 3.49 -3.87
CA LEU A 356 -17.27 4.51 -2.82
C LEU A 356 -15.90 4.57 -2.14
N ALA A 357 -15.34 3.42 -1.77
CA ALA A 357 -14.04 3.35 -1.15
C ALA A 357 -12.93 3.90 -2.06
N ALA A 358 -13.02 3.67 -3.38
CA ALA A 358 -12.05 4.17 -4.36
C ALA A 358 -11.93 5.71 -4.34
N VAL A 359 -13.05 6.42 -4.14
CA VAL A 359 -13.06 7.89 -4.07
C VAL A 359 -12.90 8.43 -2.63
N GLY A 360 -12.65 7.56 -1.66
CA GLY A 360 -12.49 7.93 -0.25
C GLY A 360 -13.81 8.27 0.45
N LEU A 361 -14.93 7.71 0.01
CA LEU A 361 -16.23 7.77 0.69
C LEU A 361 -16.44 6.48 1.50
N ASP A 362 -16.78 6.62 2.78
CA ASP A 362 -17.08 5.48 3.65
C ASP A 362 -18.55 5.07 3.46
N PRO A 363 -18.85 3.86 2.92
CA PRO A 363 -20.22 3.41 2.70
C PRO A 363 -21.08 3.35 3.96
N ALA A 364 -20.50 3.32 5.16
CA ALA A 364 -21.24 3.42 6.43
C ALA A 364 -21.64 4.86 6.81
N GLN A 365 -20.96 5.87 6.25
CA GLN A 365 -21.17 7.28 6.58
C GLN A 365 -21.94 8.05 5.51
N VAL A 366 -22.00 7.53 4.28
CA VAL A 366 -22.78 8.13 3.18
C VAL A 366 -24.09 7.39 2.92
N SER A 367 -25.18 8.15 2.81
CA SER A 367 -26.48 7.58 2.49
C SER A 367 -26.56 7.14 1.02
N GLN A 368 -27.23 6.02 0.77
CA GLN A 368 -27.48 5.54 -0.59
C GLN A 368 -28.26 6.53 -1.44
N SER A 369 -29.14 7.34 -0.84
CA SER A 369 -29.91 8.37 -1.55
C SER A 369 -29.02 9.50 -2.08
N THR A 370 -28.03 9.94 -1.30
CA THR A 370 -27.06 10.94 -1.74
C THR A 370 -26.20 10.38 -2.88
N VAL A 371 -25.71 9.15 -2.74
CA VAL A 371 -24.88 8.50 -3.77
C VAL A 371 -25.67 8.32 -5.08
N LYS A 372 -26.95 7.95 -4.99
CA LYS A 372 -27.85 7.86 -6.14
C LYS A 372 -27.97 9.22 -6.85
N ALA A 373 -28.29 10.28 -6.12
CA ALA A 373 -28.43 11.62 -6.69
C ALA A 373 -27.12 12.15 -7.30
N VAL A 374 -25.96 11.77 -6.74
CA VAL A 374 -24.65 12.06 -7.31
C VAL A 374 -24.44 11.31 -8.63
N LEU A 375 -24.74 10.02 -8.69
CA LEU A 375 -24.57 9.21 -9.90
C LEU A 375 -25.61 9.53 -11.00
N GLU A 376 -26.75 10.14 -10.66
CA GLU A 376 -27.75 10.68 -11.60
C GLU A 376 -27.46 12.13 -12.03
N SER A 377 -26.41 12.76 -11.49
CA SER A 377 -26.08 14.15 -11.79
C SER A 377 -25.54 14.31 -13.21
N ASP A 378 -26.09 15.28 -13.96
CA ASP A 378 -25.51 15.70 -15.25
C ASP A 378 -24.23 16.51 -15.01
N LEU A 379 -23.08 15.94 -15.36
CA LEU A 379 -21.78 16.59 -15.17
C LEU A 379 -21.55 17.79 -16.10
N SER A 380 -22.33 17.91 -17.19
CA SER A 380 -22.24 19.06 -18.10
C SER A 380 -23.00 20.28 -17.59
N ASP A 381 -23.95 20.10 -16.65
CA ASP A 381 -24.67 21.19 -16.03
C ASP A 381 -23.99 21.65 -14.73
N PRO A 382 -23.40 22.85 -14.66
CA PRO A 382 -22.77 23.36 -13.44
C PRO A 382 -23.74 23.56 -12.27
N LYS A 383 -25.07 23.49 -12.48
CA LYS A 383 -26.09 23.55 -11.42
C LYS A 383 -26.51 22.18 -10.91
N SER A 384 -25.97 21.11 -11.46
CA SER A 384 -26.31 19.73 -11.10
C SER A 384 -26.01 19.42 -9.63
N TYR A 385 -26.74 18.43 -9.06
CA TYR A 385 -26.72 18.14 -7.62
C TYR A 385 -25.31 17.89 -7.08
N VAL A 386 -24.49 17.14 -7.81
CA VAL A 386 -23.10 16.83 -7.43
C VAL A 386 -22.27 18.08 -7.11
N TYR A 387 -22.46 19.19 -7.82
CA TYR A 387 -21.72 20.44 -7.60
C TYR A 387 -22.21 21.21 -6.37
N THR A 388 -23.43 20.93 -5.91
CA THR A 388 -23.99 21.56 -4.69
C THR A 388 -23.35 21.05 -3.41
N LEU A 389 -22.80 19.82 -3.43
CA LEU A 389 -22.16 19.16 -2.29
C LEU A 389 -20.79 19.77 -1.93
N LYS A 390 -20.14 20.46 -2.89
CA LYS A 390 -18.82 21.09 -2.72
C LYS A 390 -17.73 20.12 -2.23
N ASP A 391 -17.86 18.83 -2.53
CA ASP A 391 -16.90 17.79 -2.17
C ASP A 391 -16.49 17.03 -3.44
N ASP A 392 -15.22 17.16 -3.79
CA ASP A 392 -14.60 16.64 -5.01
C ASP A 392 -14.69 15.11 -5.12
N ARG A 393 -14.85 14.40 -3.99
CA ARG A 393 -15.00 12.93 -3.97
C ARG A 393 -16.27 12.47 -4.66
N TYR A 394 -17.37 13.21 -4.52
CA TYR A 394 -18.62 12.90 -5.22
C TYR A 394 -18.54 13.21 -6.71
N VAL A 395 -17.81 14.26 -7.09
CA VAL A 395 -17.55 14.57 -8.50
C VAL A 395 -16.75 13.43 -9.14
N LYS A 396 -15.69 12.96 -8.49
CA LYS A 396 -14.90 11.80 -8.94
C LYS A 396 -15.73 10.53 -9.06
N LEU A 397 -16.67 10.30 -8.12
CA LEU A 397 -17.57 9.16 -8.18
C LEU A 397 -18.50 9.23 -9.41
N ALA A 398 -19.14 10.37 -9.63
CA ALA A 398 -20.00 10.57 -10.79
C ALA A 398 -19.22 10.47 -12.12
N GLN A 399 -17.98 10.93 -12.16
CA GLN A 399 -17.10 10.79 -13.32
C GLN A 399 -16.71 9.34 -13.62
N ALA A 400 -16.56 8.51 -12.60
CA ALA A 400 -16.11 7.14 -12.75
C ALA A 400 -17.18 6.19 -13.34
N PHE A 401 -18.46 6.59 -13.36
CA PHE A 401 -19.59 5.74 -13.76
C PHE A 401 -20.58 6.49 -14.66
N ASN A 402 -20.79 5.99 -15.87
CA ASN A 402 -21.56 6.67 -16.93
C ASN A 402 -23.06 6.33 -16.87
N PHE A 403 -23.81 6.97 -15.96
CA PHE A 403 -25.27 6.89 -15.91
C PHE A 403 -25.94 8.17 -16.41
N ASP A 404 -27.14 8.08 -17.02
CA ASP A 404 -27.98 9.26 -17.27
C ASP A 404 -28.73 9.70 -16.00
N VAL A 405 -29.44 10.82 -16.11
CA VAL A 405 -30.33 11.36 -15.07
C VAL A 405 -31.48 10.42 -14.67
N LYS A 406 -31.67 9.30 -15.37
CA LYS A 406 -32.66 8.24 -15.06
C LYS A 406 -31.99 6.96 -14.53
N GLY A 407 -30.66 6.95 -14.36
CA GLY A 407 -29.89 5.80 -13.89
C GLY A 407 -29.65 4.71 -14.94
N ASN A 408 -29.88 4.97 -16.22
CA ASN A 408 -29.55 4.01 -17.29
C ASN A 408 -28.09 4.17 -17.72
N LEU A 409 -27.51 3.08 -18.22
CA LEU A 409 -26.21 3.17 -18.89
C LEU A 409 -26.27 4.13 -20.06
N THR A 410 -25.35 5.10 -20.07
CA THR A 410 -25.07 5.87 -21.28
C THR A 410 -23.74 5.41 -21.86
N THR A 411 -23.73 5.09 -23.15
CA THR A 411 -22.50 5.18 -23.94
C THR A 411 -22.42 6.63 -24.41
N PRO A 412 -21.49 7.47 -23.91
CA PRO A 412 -21.38 8.83 -24.43
C PRO A 412 -21.08 8.77 -25.93
N LEU A 413 -22.02 9.20 -26.78
CA LEU A 413 -21.75 9.52 -28.18
C LEU A 413 -21.22 10.95 -28.22
N ALA A 414 -20.03 11.14 -27.65
CA ALA A 414 -19.39 12.43 -27.46
C ALA A 414 -17.95 12.36 -27.95
N ALA A 415 -17.47 13.45 -28.54
CA ALA A 415 -16.10 13.57 -29.04
C ALA A 415 -15.06 13.47 -27.92
N GLN A 416 -15.43 13.90 -26.71
CA GLN A 416 -14.60 13.79 -25.52
C GLN A 416 -15.48 13.32 -24.35
N ASP A 417 -14.88 12.58 -23.43
CA ASP A 417 -15.54 12.17 -22.20
C ASP A 417 -15.86 13.37 -21.28
N PRO A 418 -17.00 13.42 -20.58
CA PRO A 418 -17.27 14.47 -19.60
C PRO A 418 -16.16 14.68 -18.54
N ALA A 419 -15.47 13.62 -18.11
CA ALA A 419 -14.33 13.74 -17.19
C ALA A 419 -13.09 14.33 -17.88
N GLU A 420 -12.79 13.91 -19.11
CA GLU A 420 -11.72 14.51 -19.92
C GLU A 420 -12.01 15.98 -20.28
N ILE A 421 -13.27 16.33 -20.49
CA ILE A 421 -13.72 17.71 -20.69
C ILE A 421 -13.44 18.53 -19.43
N LEU A 422 -13.79 18.00 -18.25
CA LEU A 422 -13.54 18.68 -16.98
C LEU A 422 -12.05 18.79 -16.68
N ASP A 423 -11.27 17.74 -16.93
CA ASP A 423 -9.83 17.75 -16.71
C ASP A 423 -9.11 18.72 -17.66
N THR A 424 -9.48 18.72 -18.94
CA THR A 424 -8.98 19.69 -19.93
C THR A 424 -9.34 21.12 -19.51
N ALA A 425 -10.57 21.36 -19.06
CA ALA A 425 -11.01 22.65 -18.57
C ALA A 425 -10.24 23.12 -17.32
N LYS A 426 -10.04 22.21 -16.36
CA LYS A 426 -9.27 22.47 -15.14
C LYS A 426 -7.81 22.78 -15.47
N ASN A 427 -7.18 21.97 -16.31
CA ASN A 427 -5.79 22.12 -16.71
C ASN A 427 -5.56 23.42 -17.49
N TYR A 428 -6.50 23.86 -18.32
CA TYR A 428 -6.46 25.17 -18.95
C TYR A 428 -6.45 26.31 -17.93
N ILE A 429 -7.38 26.28 -16.96
CA ILE A 429 -7.45 27.30 -15.91
C ILE A 429 -6.14 27.33 -15.10
N ILE A 430 -5.61 26.15 -14.75
CA ILE A 430 -4.33 26.02 -14.06
C ILE A 430 -3.19 26.64 -14.89
N ALA A 431 -3.11 26.32 -16.18
CA ALA A 431 -2.07 26.83 -17.08
C ALA A 431 -2.13 28.36 -17.18
N LYS A 432 -3.33 28.94 -17.34
CA LYS A 432 -3.53 30.40 -17.38
C LYS A 432 -3.16 31.07 -16.06
N LEU A 433 -3.56 30.51 -14.92
CA LEU A 433 -3.24 31.07 -13.62
C LEU A 433 -1.75 30.98 -13.27
N LYS A 434 -1.07 29.92 -13.69
CA LYS A 434 0.39 29.76 -13.51
C LYS A 434 1.18 30.80 -14.30
N ALA A 435 0.70 31.16 -15.49
CA ALA A 435 1.31 32.18 -16.35
C ALA A 435 0.99 33.63 -15.93
N ALA A 436 -0.09 33.85 -15.16
CA ALA A 436 -0.53 35.17 -14.75
C ALA A 436 0.35 35.80 -13.66
N SER A 437 0.48 37.14 -13.71
CA SER A 437 1.02 37.95 -12.62
C SER A 437 0.06 37.95 -11.43
N LYS A 438 0.56 38.15 -10.19
CA LYS A 438 -0.31 38.22 -9.00
C LYS A 438 -1.42 39.29 -9.10
N GLN A 439 -1.17 40.38 -9.81
CA GLN A 439 -2.12 41.49 -9.99
C GLN A 439 -3.24 41.14 -10.98
N ASP A 440 -2.96 40.26 -11.95
CA ASP A 440 -3.92 39.89 -13.01
C ASP A 440 -4.68 38.60 -12.71
N GLN A 441 -4.28 37.84 -11.68
CA GLN A 441 -4.87 36.52 -11.37
C GLN A 441 -6.39 36.54 -11.27
N ALA A 442 -7.00 37.56 -10.65
CA ALA A 442 -8.46 37.64 -10.55
C ALA A 442 -9.15 37.77 -11.92
N LYS A 443 -8.61 38.64 -12.80
CA LYS A 443 -9.13 38.84 -14.16
C LYS A 443 -8.88 37.61 -15.04
N VAL A 444 -7.68 37.03 -14.97
CA VAL A 444 -7.30 35.83 -15.71
C VAL A 444 -8.13 34.64 -15.27
N LYS A 445 -8.40 34.49 -13.96
CA LYS A 445 -9.28 33.43 -13.43
C LYS A 445 -10.69 33.53 -13.98
N ALA A 446 -11.28 34.73 -13.94
CA ALA A 446 -12.62 34.97 -14.45
C ALA A 446 -12.72 34.68 -15.96
N GLN A 447 -11.73 35.12 -16.74
CA GLN A 447 -11.68 34.81 -18.18
C GLN A 447 -11.48 33.32 -18.44
N ALA A 448 -10.57 32.67 -17.73
CA ALA A 448 -10.30 31.25 -17.93
C ALA A 448 -11.50 30.36 -17.52
N GLN A 449 -12.28 30.77 -16.52
CA GLN A 449 -13.54 30.10 -16.15
C GLN A 449 -14.61 30.29 -17.23
N LYS A 450 -14.66 31.47 -17.86
CA LYS A 450 -15.53 31.69 -19.02
C LYS A 450 -15.11 30.82 -20.19
N ASP A 451 -13.82 30.81 -20.54
CA ASP A 451 -13.28 29.97 -21.62
C ASP A 451 -13.54 28.47 -21.36
N ALA A 452 -13.42 28.03 -20.10
CA ALA A 452 -13.74 26.66 -19.70
C ALA A 452 -15.22 26.32 -19.87
N THR A 453 -16.12 27.24 -19.50
CA THR A 453 -17.56 27.08 -19.76
C THR A 453 -17.86 27.02 -21.26
N ASP A 454 -17.24 27.92 -22.03
CA ASP A 454 -17.39 27.97 -23.49
C ASP A 454 -16.89 26.65 -24.13
N TYR A 455 -15.78 26.09 -23.63
CA TYR A 455 -15.24 24.78 -24.06
C TYR A 455 -16.20 23.63 -23.75
N GLN A 456 -16.69 23.56 -22.50
CA GLN A 456 -17.62 22.54 -22.02
C GLN A 456 -18.90 22.50 -22.84
N GLN A 457 -19.39 23.66 -23.29
CA GLN A 457 -20.56 23.74 -24.17
C GLN A 457 -20.21 23.33 -25.60
N ALA A 458 -19.15 23.90 -26.17
CA ALA A 458 -18.82 23.72 -27.58
C ALA A 458 -18.36 22.29 -27.93
N VAL A 459 -17.74 21.57 -26.99
CA VAL A 459 -17.22 20.21 -27.25
C VAL A 459 -18.34 19.19 -27.50
N GLY A 460 -19.55 19.43 -26.99
CA GLY A 460 -20.73 18.58 -27.23
C GLY A 460 -21.20 18.56 -28.70
N ASP A 461 -20.87 19.62 -29.44
CA ASP A 461 -21.25 19.79 -30.85
C ASP A 461 -20.25 19.14 -31.82
N ILE A 462 -19.07 18.72 -31.34
CA ILE A 462 -18.06 18.07 -32.17
C ILE A 462 -18.52 16.66 -32.55
N LYS A 463 -18.65 16.39 -33.86
CA LYS A 463 -19.03 15.07 -34.40
C LYS A 463 -17.92 14.39 -35.18
N SER A 464 -16.84 15.11 -35.48
CA SER A 464 -15.69 14.61 -36.20
C SER A 464 -14.40 15.36 -35.86
N VAL A 465 -13.26 14.76 -36.22
CA VAL A 465 -11.94 15.41 -36.22
C VAL A 465 -11.98 16.70 -37.04
N SER A 466 -12.72 16.70 -38.15
CA SER A 466 -12.85 17.89 -39.00
C SER A 466 -13.56 19.04 -38.27
N ASP A 467 -14.62 18.74 -37.51
CA ASP A 467 -15.34 19.75 -36.71
C ASP A 467 -14.43 20.33 -35.61
N LEU A 468 -13.67 19.48 -34.94
CA LEU A 468 -12.71 19.89 -33.91
C LEU A 468 -11.66 20.83 -34.50
N LEU A 469 -11.03 20.43 -35.60
CA LEU A 469 -9.96 21.17 -36.25
C LEU A 469 -10.44 22.48 -36.90
N ALA A 470 -11.72 22.58 -37.25
CA ALA A 470 -12.34 23.82 -37.71
C ALA A 470 -12.53 24.83 -36.58
N ASN A 471 -12.69 24.36 -35.33
CA ASN A 471 -12.81 25.23 -34.17
C ASN A 471 -11.44 25.57 -33.56
N ARG A 472 -10.76 26.56 -34.16
CA ARG A 472 -9.39 26.93 -33.73
C ARG A 472 -9.31 27.35 -32.26
N LYS A 473 -10.34 28.02 -31.72
CA LYS A 473 -10.37 28.43 -30.31
C LYS A 473 -10.34 27.20 -29.38
N MET A 474 -11.08 26.16 -29.72
CA MET A 474 -11.11 24.90 -28.97
C MET A 474 -9.77 24.16 -29.06
N VAL A 475 -9.16 24.12 -30.26
CA VAL A 475 -7.82 23.54 -30.45
C VAL A 475 -6.78 24.28 -29.60
N ASP A 476 -6.77 25.61 -29.62
CA ASP A 476 -5.84 26.40 -28.83
C ASP A 476 -6.05 26.20 -27.32
N PHE A 477 -7.31 26.04 -26.88
CA PHE A 477 -7.66 25.70 -25.50
C PHE A 477 -7.03 24.37 -25.07
N ILE A 478 -7.19 23.31 -25.87
CA ILE A 478 -6.65 21.98 -25.60
C ILE A 478 -5.12 22.01 -25.55
N LEU A 479 -4.48 22.72 -26.50
CA LEU A 479 -3.03 22.86 -26.53
C LEU A 479 -2.50 23.57 -25.28
N VAL A 480 -3.15 24.67 -24.86
CA VAL A 480 -2.77 25.36 -23.62
C VAL A 480 -2.99 24.47 -22.39
N ALA A 481 -4.09 23.72 -22.33
CA ALA A 481 -4.36 22.78 -21.23
C ALA A 481 -3.26 21.71 -21.10
N LYS A 482 -2.69 21.26 -22.22
CA LYS A 482 -1.55 20.33 -22.28
C LYS A 482 -0.18 21.01 -22.19
N GLY A 483 -0.13 22.32 -21.95
CA GLY A 483 1.11 23.09 -21.82
C GLY A 483 1.89 23.25 -23.13
N LEU A 484 1.21 23.19 -24.28
CA LEU A 484 1.76 23.40 -25.61
C LEU A 484 1.51 24.84 -26.06
N ASP A 485 2.44 25.39 -26.84
CA ASP A 485 2.30 26.71 -27.45
C ASP A 485 1.44 26.61 -28.72
N PRO A 486 0.22 27.18 -28.75
CA PRO A 486 -0.68 27.01 -29.88
C PRO A 486 -0.12 27.61 -31.18
N ALA A 487 0.71 28.64 -31.10
CA ALA A 487 1.30 29.30 -32.27
C ALA A 487 2.26 28.38 -33.05
N LYS A 488 2.80 27.35 -32.40
CA LYS A 488 3.74 26.40 -33.00
C LYS A 488 3.08 25.17 -33.60
N VAL A 489 1.76 25.02 -33.45
CA VAL A 489 1.04 23.81 -33.84
C VAL A 489 0.04 24.10 -34.96
N SER A 490 0.33 23.54 -36.14
CA SER A 490 -0.54 23.69 -37.31
C SER A 490 -1.69 22.69 -37.32
N THR A 491 -2.81 23.07 -37.92
CA THR A 491 -3.98 22.18 -38.11
C THR A 491 -3.63 20.95 -38.94
N THR A 492 -2.74 21.10 -39.94
CA THR A 492 -2.24 19.98 -40.76
C THR A 492 -1.47 18.95 -39.94
N TYR A 493 -0.68 19.40 -38.97
CA TYR A 493 0.04 18.50 -38.05
C TYR A 493 -0.94 17.76 -37.15
N LEU A 494 -1.89 18.45 -36.52
CA LEU A 494 -2.91 17.82 -35.68
C LEU A 494 -3.80 16.84 -36.46
N LYS A 495 -4.08 17.10 -37.73
CA LYS A 495 -4.79 16.14 -38.60
C LYS A 495 -4.05 14.81 -38.73
N LYS A 496 -2.71 14.82 -38.79
CA LYS A 496 -1.91 13.59 -38.80
C LYS A 496 -1.90 12.88 -37.45
N ILE A 497 -1.89 13.65 -36.36
CA ILE A 497 -1.99 13.13 -34.99
C ILE A 497 -3.31 12.38 -34.79
N PHE A 498 -4.45 13.01 -35.09
CA PHE A 498 -5.78 12.38 -34.94
C PHE A 498 -6.07 11.25 -35.95
N ALA A 499 -5.33 11.17 -37.05
CA ALA A 499 -5.42 10.06 -37.99
C ALA A 499 -4.55 8.85 -37.61
N SER A 500 -3.77 8.93 -36.53
CA SER A 500 -2.87 7.86 -36.10
C SER A 500 -3.61 6.76 -35.35
N ASP A 501 -3.29 5.49 -35.64
CA ASP A 501 -3.72 4.37 -34.81
C ASP A 501 -2.84 4.31 -33.55
N LEU A 502 -3.38 4.68 -32.40
CA LEU A 502 -2.64 4.69 -31.15
C LEU A 502 -2.26 3.29 -30.65
N ASN A 503 -2.85 2.22 -31.20
CA ASN A 503 -2.47 0.84 -30.89
C ASN A 503 -1.27 0.35 -31.70
N ASP A 504 -0.90 1.04 -32.78
CA ASP A 504 0.31 0.76 -33.55
C ASP A 504 1.49 1.58 -32.97
N PRO A 505 2.51 0.95 -32.36
CA PRO A 505 3.68 1.66 -31.84
C PRO A 505 4.45 2.46 -32.90
N LYS A 506 4.22 2.20 -34.19
CA LYS A 506 4.84 2.91 -35.32
C LYS A 506 3.97 4.04 -35.88
N SER A 507 2.79 4.29 -35.34
CA SER A 507 1.93 5.36 -35.82
C SER A 507 2.55 6.73 -35.59
N PHE A 508 2.17 7.70 -36.44
CA PHE A 508 2.77 9.04 -36.43
C PHE A 508 2.74 9.65 -35.02
N ALA A 509 1.59 9.64 -34.33
CA ALA A 509 1.46 10.12 -32.96
C ALA A 509 2.37 9.42 -31.94
N ASN A 510 2.56 8.09 -32.05
CA ASN A 510 3.43 7.32 -31.15
C ASN A 510 4.93 7.51 -31.42
N THR A 511 5.30 8.01 -32.61
CA THR A 511 6.69 8.26 -33.01
C THR A 511 7.14 9.71 -32.81
N GLU A 512 6.24 10.62 -32.43
CA GLU A 512 6.57 12.02 -32.17
C GLU A 512 7.45 12.18 -30.92
N SER A 513 8.32 13.19 -30.93
CA SER A 513 9.24 13.43 -29.82
C SER A 513 8.55 13.96 -28.56
N ASP A 514 7.38 14.58 -28.70
CA ASP A 514 6.60 15.11 -27.60
C ASP A 514 5.37 14.23 -27.35
N PRO A 515 5.34 13.43 -26.27
CA PRO A 515 4.30 12.44 -26.02
C PRO A 515 2.91 13.06 -25.81
N ARG A 516 2.84 14.36 -25.51
CA ARG A 516 1.59 15.08 -25.27
C ARG A 516 0.67 15.12 -26.49
N PHE A 517 1.20 14.97 -27.71
CA PHE A 517 0.36 14.88 -28.90
C PHE A 517 -0.39 13.55 -29.00
N ALA A 518 0.24 12.43 -28.60
CA ALA A 518 -0.45 11.15 -28.49
C ALA A 518 -1.53 11.20 -27.39
N GLU A 519 -1.26 11.89 -26.27
CA GLU A 519 -2.27 12.11 -25.22
C GLU A 519 -3.47 12.94 -25.72
N ILE A 520 -3.23 13.96 -26.56
CA ILE A 520 -4.31 14.74 -27.18
C ILE A 520 -5.15 13.86 -28.11
N ALA A 521 -4.52 13.01 -28.92
CA ALA A 521 -5.28 12.07 -29.75
C ALA A 521 -6.10 11.09 -28.87
N ALA A 522 -5.51 10.59 -27.80
CA ALA A 522 -6.13 9.63 -26.88
C ALA A 522 -7.29 10.24 -26.08
N SER A 523 -7.27 11.55 -25.82
CA SER A 523 -8.35 12.22 -25.09
C SER A 523 -9.64 12.35 -25.91
N PHE A 524 -9.61 12.08 -27.22
CA PHE A 524 -10.77 12.14 -28.09
C PHE A 524 -11.21 10.76 -28.58
N ASN A 525 -12.52 10.59 -28.69
CA ASN A 525 -13.18 9.36 -29.05
C ASN A 525 -13.57 9.34 -30.53
N PHE A 526 -12.57 9.44 -31.41
CA PHE A 526 -12.75 9.36 -32.86
C PHE A 526 -12.41 7.95 -33.38
N ASP A 527 -13.20 7.45 -34.32
CA ASP A 527 -12.88 6.23 -35.07
C ASP A 527 -11.78 6.48 -36.11
N SER A 528 -11.35 5.41 -36.78
CA SER A 528 -10.36 5.46 -37.87
C SER A 528 -10.78 6.32 -39.07
N LYS A 529 -12.06 6.71 -39.17
CA LYS A 529 -12.59 7.61 -40.21
C LYS A 529 -12.71 9.05 -39.71
N GLY A 530 -12.35 9.31 -38.45
CA GLY A 530 -12.40 10.61 -37.81
C GLY A 530 -13.80 11.02 -37.33
N ASN A 531 -14.74 10.10 -37.17
CA ASN A 531 -16.08 10.37 -36.62
C ASN A 531 -16.15 9.97 -35.15
N VAL A 532 -17.04 10.59 -34.37
CA VAL A 532 -17.27 10.18 -32.98
C VAL A 532 -17.75 8.72 -32.91
N ALA A 533 -16.99 7.88 -32.21
CA ALA A 533 -17.29 6.47 -32.03
C ALA A 533 -18.10 6.22 -30.75
N ARG A 534 -18.75 5.05 -30.62
CA ARG A 534 -19.18 4.56 -29.30
C ARG A 534 -18.02 3.81 -28.66
N LEU A 535 -17.65 4.19 -27.44
CA LEU A 535 -16.57 3.51 -26.72
C LEU A 535 -17.01 2.11 -26.29
N PRO A 536 -16.12 1.10 -26.39
CA PRO A 536 -16.36 -0.20 -25.78
C PRO A 536 -16.39 -0.04 -24.25
N MET A 537 -17.54 -0.30 -23.63
CA MET A 537 -17.74 -0.21 -22.18
C MET A 537 -17.49 -1.55 -21.47
N MET A 538 -17.11 -1.47 -20.19
CA MET A 538 -17.14 -2.54 -19.20
C MET A 538 -18.27 -2.24 -18.20
N GLY A 539 -19.52 -2.53 -18.57
CA GLY A 539 -20.68 -2.12 -17.78
C GLY A 539 -20.82 -0.59 -17.73
N PRO A 540 -20.92 0.06 -16.56
CA PRO A 540 -20.99 1.52 -16.44
C PRO A 540 -19.64 2.24 -16.57
N GLN A 541 -18.52 1.51 -16.59
CA GLN A 541 -17.19 2.09 -16.66
C GLN A 541 -16.56 1.85 -18.03
N LYS A 542 -15.69 2.77 -18.45
CA LYS A 542 -14.74 2.54 -19.55
C LYS A 542 -13.50 1.80 -19.05
N ARG A 543 -12.66 1.33 -19.97
CA ARG A 543 -11.45 0.57 -19.61
C ARG A 543 -10.44 1.40 -18.80
N ASP A 544 -10.23 2.65 -19.17
CA ASP A 544 -9.41 3.65 -18.47
C ASP A 544 -10.01 4.01 -17.10
N GLN A 545 -11.32 4.32 -17.04
CA GLN A 545 -12.03 4.61 -15.78
C GLN A 545 -11.99 3.41 -14.82
N PHE A 546 -12.18 2.20 -15.33
CA PHE A 546 -12.05 0.96 -14.56
C PHE A 546 -10.66 0.80 -13.95
N LEU A 547 -9.61 1.09 -14.73
CA LEU A 547 -8.22 1.04 -14.25
C LEU A 547 -7.96 2.14 -13.21
N ALA A 548 -8.49 3.34 -13.40
CA ALA A 548 -8.39 4.45 -12.45
C ALA A 548 -9.08 4.13 -11.12
N THR A 549 -10.35 3.72 -11.12
CA THR A 549 -11.09 3.33 -9.90
C THR A 549 -10.37 2.23 -9.13
N ARG A 550 -9.78 1.26 -9.83
CA ARG A 550 -8.97 0.21 -9.19
C ARG A 550 -7.71 0.76 -8.52
N ASN A 551 -6.98 1.64 -9.20
CA ASN A 551 -5.75 2.21 -8.67
C ASN A 551 -6.03 3.17 -7.50
N ASP A 552 -7.11 3.95 -7.58
CA ASP A 552 -7.55 4.85 -6.51
C ASP A 552 -7.93 4.07 -5.26
N TYR A 553 -8.62 2.92 -5.41
CA TYR A 553 -8.91 2.02 -4.30
C TYR A 553 -7.64 1.49 -3.62
N LEU A 554 -6.66 1.03 -4.40
CA LEU A 554 -5.37 0.56 -3.85
C LEU A 554 -4.64 1.67 -3.11
N GLN A 555 -4.63 2.88 -3.66
CA GLN A 555 -3.96 4.01 -3.04
C GLN A 555 -4.67 4.47 -1.76
N GLN A 556 -6.01 4.50 -1.76
CA GLN A 556 -6.81 4.85 -0.58
C GLN A 556 -6.68 3.81 0.53
N SER A 557 -6.64 2.52 0.18
CA SER A 557 -6.42 1.42 1.13
C SER A 557 -5.04 1.51 1.78
N LEU A 558 -4.00 1.81 0.97
CA LEU A 558 -2.66 2.05 1.48
C LEU A 558 -2.62 3.25 2.45
N GLU A 559 -3.26 4.36 2.09
CA GLU A 559 -3.36 5.54 2.96
C GLU A 559 -4.03 5.21 4.30
N GLN A 560 -5.06 4.37 4.30
CA GLN A 560 -5.74 3.91 5.53
C GLN A 560 -4.86 2.96 6.36
N GLN A 561 -4.31 1.90 5.77
CA GLN A 561 -3.45 0.94 6.47
C GLN A 561 -2.24 1.61 7.12
N GLN A 562 -1.57 2.52 6.40
CA GLN A 562 -0.45 3.26 6.94
C GLN A 562 -0.90 4.26 8.01
N GLY A 563 -2.11 4.82 7.89
CA GLY A 563 -2.70 5.73 8.86
C GLY A 563 -3.09 5.07 10.19
N ASP A 564 -3.55 3.82 10.14
CA ASP A 564 -3.86 3.02 11.34
C ASP A 564 -2.60 2.71 12.15
N THR A 565 -1.45 2.61 11.48
CA THR A 565 -0.14 2.40 12.10
C THR A 565 0.54 3.71 12.50
N ASN A 566 0.47 4.75 11.65
CA ASN A 566 1.06 6.06 11.86
C ASN A 566 0.25 7.16 11.13
N PRO A 567 -0.57 7.95 11.85
CA PRO A 567 -1.41 9.00 11.25
C PRO A 567 -0.63 10.05 10.45
N GLY A 568 0.63 10.31 10.81
CA GLY A 568 1.51 11.22 10.08
C GLY A 568 1.86 10.73 8.67
N VAL A 569 1.99 9.41 8.46
CA VAL A 569 2.26 8.86 7.13
C VAL A 569 1.05 9.04 6.21
N ARG A 570 -0.17 8.84 6.72
CA ARG A 570 -1.41 9.09 5.97
C ARG A 570 -1.51 10.54 5.52
N LEU A 571 -1.24 11.49 6.41
CA LEU A 571 -1.25 12.92 6.09
C LEU A 571 -0.23 13.27 4.98
N ALA A 572 0.96 12.67 5.03
CA ALA A 572 1.98 12.90 4.01
C ALA A 572 1.59 12.34 2.64
N LEU A 573 1.07 11.11 2.58
CA LEU A 573 0.61 10.48 1.33
C LEU A 573 -0.59 11.21 0.73
N TYR A 574 -1.54 11.64 1.57
CA TYR A 574 -2.68 12.45 1.16
C TYR A 574 -2.23 13.78 0.54
N PHE A 575 -1.32 14.50 1.19
CA PHE A 575 -0.78 15.76 0.65
C PHE A 575 -0.04 15.54 -0.67
N GLN A 576 0.74 14.46 -0.78
CA GLN A 576 1.44 14.10 -2.02
C GLN A 576 0.47 13.89 -3.19
N ARG A 577 -0.66 13.21 -2.94
CA ARG A 577 -1.72 13.00 -3.94
C ARG A 577 -2.36 14.32 -4.38
N MET A 578 -2.61 15.22 -3.44
CA MET A 578 -3.33 16.48 -3.71
C MET A 578 -2.43 17.60 -4.28
N ALA A 579 -1.10 17.51 -4.14
CA ALA A 579 -0.17 18.58 -4.46
C ALA A 579 -0.32 19.20 -5.86
N GLY A 580 -0.55 18.37 -6.88
CA GLY A 580 -0.73 18.83 -8.27
C GLY A 580 -2.00 19.64 -8.53
N HIS A 581 -2.99 19.54 -7.63
CA HIS A 581 -4.27 20.24 -7.73
C HIS A 581 -4.32 21.54 -6.91
N ILE A 582 -3.29 21.84 -6.12
CA ILE A 582 -3.21 23.04 -5.30
C ILE A 582 -2.78 24.22 -6.19
N THR A 583 -3.66 25.22 -6.32
CA THR A 583 -3.46 26.38 -7.20
C THR A 583 -3.34 27.70 -6.44
N SER A 584 -3.80 27.72 -5.19
CA SER A 584 -3.77 28.89 -4.31
C SER A 584 -3.51 28.49 -2.86
N ALA A 585 -3.10 29.46 -2.04
CA ALA A 585 -2.98 29.28 -0.60
C ALA A 585 -4.31 28.89 0.07
N PHE A 586 -5.44 29.33 -0.49
CA PHE A 586 -6.77 28.99 0.00
C PHE A 586 -7.11 27.51 -0.17
N ASP A 587 -6.58 26.84 -1.21
CA ASP A 587 -6.81 25.40 -1.43
C ASP A 587 -6.19 24.57 -0.30
N ILE A 588 -5.04 25.01 0.24
CA ILE A 588 -4.39 24.38 1.40
C ILE A 588 -5.20 24.63 2.68
N LEU A 589 -5.72 25.84 2.85
CA LEU A 589 -6.46 26.23 4.05
C LEU A 589 -7.88 25.65 4.11
N ALA A 590 -8.48 25.36 2.95
CA ALA A 590 -9.82 24.79 2.84
C ALA A 590 -9.87 23.30 3.21
N ASP A 591 -8.75 22.59 3.15
CA ASP A 591 -8.65 21.17 3.49
C ASP A 591 -7.93 20.99 4.84
N LYS A 592 -8.59 20.30 5.78
CA LYS A 592 -8.07 20.10 7.14
C LYS A 592 -6.73 19.36 7.16
N ALA A 593 -6.58 18.33 6.34
CA ALA A 593 -5.36 17.52 6.29
C ALA A 593 -4.22 18.28 5.62
N LEU A 594 -4.49 19.02 4.53
CA LEU A 594 -3.48 19.86 3.87
C LEU A 594 -3.00 20.99 4.78
N SER A 595 -3.93 21.63 5.49
CA SER A 595 -3.66 22.68 6.46
C SER A 595 -2.84 22.16 7.65
N GLU A 596 -3.14 20.96 8.14
CA GLU A 596 -2.38 20.31 9.23
C GLU A 596 -0.95 19.95 8.83
N VAL A 597 -0.75 19.42 7.61
CA VAL A 597 0.59 19.17 7.06
C VAL A 597 1.38 20.47 6.97
N PHE A 598 0.76 21.53 6.44
CA PHE A 598 1.40 22.85 6.34
C PHE A 598 1.80 23.39 7.71
N ARG A 599 0.87 23.46 8.68
CA ARG A 599 1.15 23.97 10.04
C ARG A 599 2.27 23.19 10.71
N THR A 600 2.23 21.86 10.63
CA THR A 600 3.23 21.00 11.26
C THR A 600 4.61 21.15 10.61
N THR A 601 4.68 21.27 9.27
CA THR A 601 5.95 21.42 8.54
C THR A 601 6.71 22.68 8.93
N PHE A 602 5.98 23.76 9.20
CA PHE A 602 6.54 25.07 9.51
C PHE A 602 6.47 25.44 11.00
N ASP A 603 6.14 24.48 11.86
CA ASP A 603 6.03 24.64 13.32
C ASP A 603 5.09 25.80 13.72
N LEU A 604 3.96 25.90 13.03
CA LEU A 604 3.01 26.98 13.25
C LEU A 604 1.94 26.56 14.27
N PRO A 605 1.56 27.47 15.20
CA PRO A 605 0.60 27.16 16.25
C PRO A 605 -0.80 26.91 15.69
N ASP A 606 -1.55 26.01 16.33
CA ASP A 606 -2.92 25.68 15.91
C ASP A 606 -3.88 26.87 16.08
N GLN A 607 -3.57 27.82 16.98
CA GLN A 607 -4.30 29.09 17.15
C GLN A 607 -4.27 29.99 15.91
N MET A 608 -3.37 29.76 14.96
CA MET A 608 -3.36 30.48 13.69
C MET A 608 -4.64 30.25 12.87
N ALA A 609 -5.32 29.11 13.05
CA ALA A 609 -6.59 28.82 12.39
C ALA A 609 -7.71 29.82 12.78
N SER A 610 -7.56 30.52 13.92
CA SER A 610 -8.48 31.56 14.39
C SER A 610 -8.25 32.95 13.76
N MET A 611 -7.17 33.13 13.00
CA MET A 611 -6.88 34.40 12.30
C MET A 611 -7.80 34.59 11.09
N GLN A 612 -7.90 35.81 10.56
CA GLN A 612 -8.62 36.03 9.31
C GLN A 612 -7.98 35.25 8.15
N ILE A 613 -8.82 34.64 7.30
CA ILE A 613 -8.37 33.72 6.24
C ILE A 613 -7.38 34.35 5.26
N ASP A 614 -7.51 35.65 4.96
CA ASP A 614 -6.58 36.38 4.10
C ASP A 614 -5.20 36.56 4.73
N GLN A 615 -5.14 36.68 6.06
CA GLN A 615 -3.86 36.75 6.77
C GLN A 615 -3.20 35.38 6.84
N GLN A 616 -3.99 34.32 7.04
CA GLN A 616 -3.50 32.94 6.95
C GLN A 616 -2.95 32.64 5.54
N ALA A 617 -3.65 33.05 4.48
CA ALA A 617 -3.20 32.87 3.10
C ALA A 617 -1.86 33.59 2.83
N LYS A 618 -1.67 34.81 3.35
CA LYS A 618 -0.38 35.51 3.27
C LYS A 618 0.75 34.79 3.99
N ILE A 619 0.45 34.14 5.12
CA ILE A 619 1.42 33.29 5.84
C ILE A 619 1.77 32.08 4.97
N VAL A 620 0.79 31.39 4.41
CA VAL A 620 1.02 30.28 3.48
C VAL A 620 1.92 30.70 2.31
N GLU A 621 1.61 31.81 1.63
CA GLU A 621 2.43 32.32 0.53
C GLU A 621 3.84 32.78 0.93
N LYS A 622 4.05 33.14 2.20
CA LYS A 622 5.36 33.53 2.73
C LYS A 622 6.27 32.31 2.95
N TYR A 623 5.71 31.18 3.37
CA TYR A 623 6.47 29.97 3.68
C TYR A 623 6.51 28.95 2.54
N LEU A 624 5.56 29.02 1.60
CA LEU A 624 5.42 28.07 0.51
C LEU A 624 5.06 28.76 -0.80
N ASN A 625 5.94 28.62 -1.79
CA ASN A 625 5.64 29.01 -3.15
C ASN A 625 4.71 27.96 -3.79
N ILE A 626 3.45 28.30 -4.03
CA ILE A 626 2.44 27.38 -4.59
C ILE A 626 2.86 26.80 -5.94
N LYS A 627 3.66 27.53 -6.74
CA LYS A 627 4.16 27.03 -8.04
C LYS A 627 5.07 25.81 -7.89
N ASP A 628 5.73 25.67 -6.74
CA ASP A 628 6.67 24.57 -6.47
C ASP A 628 5.97 23.25 -6.16
N LEU A 629 4.67 23.27 -5.83
CA LEU A 629 3.87 22.05 -5.60
C LEU A 629 3.59 21.27 -6.90
N SER A 630 3.89 21.85 -8.05
CA SER A 630 3.84 21.16 -9.34
C SER A 630 5.09 20.32 -9.63
N ASP A 631 6.16 20.47 -8.83
CA ASP A 631 7.39 19.68 -8.96
C ASP A 631 7.39 18.54 -7.92
N PRO A 632 7.24 17.26 -8.36
CA PRO A 632 7.20 16.11 -7.46
C PRO A 632 8.44 16.01 -6.54
N ALA A 633 9.61 16.46 -6.99
CA ALA A 633 10.83 16.43 -6.18
C ALA A 633 10.80 17.47 -5.06
N LYS A 634 10.21 18.64 -5.30
CA LYS A 634 10.00 19.67 -4.27
C LYS A 634 8.94 19.26 -3.26
N VAL A 635 7.84 18.65 -3.72
CA VAL A 635 6.81 18.06 -2.85
C VAL A 635 7.42 16.98 -1.95
N ALA A 636 8.25 16.09 -2.50
CA ALA A 636 8.94 15.07 -1.71
C ALA A 636 9.84 15.66 -0.62
N LYS A 637 10.57 16.76 -0.90
CA LYS A 637 11.36 17.48 0.10
C LYS A 637 10.50 18.13 1.18
N LEU A 638 9.35 18.70 0.81
CA LEU A 638 8.43 19.34 1.75
C LEU A 638 7.89 18.32 2.75
N LEU A 639 7.46 17.17 2.24
CA LEU A 639 6.90 16.10 3.05
C LEU A 639 7.96 15.34 3.86
N SER A 640 9.21 15.31 3.38
CA SER A 640 10.36 14.90 4.18
C SER A 640 10.57 15.84 5.38
N ARG A 641 10.32 17.14 5.23
CA ARG A 641 10.36 18.07 6.37
C ARG A 641 9.16 17.89 7.29
N PHE A 642 7.95 17.78 6.73
CA PHE A 642 6.72 17.52 7.47
C PHE A 642 6.88 16.32 8.41
N SER A 643 7.29 15.19 7.87
CA SER A 643 7.36 13.93 8.61
C SER A 643 8.35 13.99 9.78
N ALA A 644 9.49 14.68 9.62
CA ALA A 644 10.43 14.94 10.73
C ALA A 644 9.84 15.85 11.81
N MET A 645 9.10 16.89 11.42
CA MET A 645 8.46 17.81 12.36
C MET A 645 7.27 17.18 13.08
N TYR A 646 6.52 16.32 12.38
CA TYR A 646 5.41 15.56 12.95
C TYR A 646 5.91 14.59 14.03
N ASP A 647 7.02 13.89 13.78
CA ASP A 647 7.66 13.03 14.79
C ASP A 647 8.13 13.83 16.01
N ALA A 648 8.74 14.99 15.80
CA ALA A 648 9.20 15.85 16.88
C ALA A 648 8.05 16.39 17.74
N LYS A 649 6.90 16.74 17.13
CA LYS A 649 5.71 17.25 17.82
C LYS A 649 4.95 16.15 18.58
N ASN A 650 4.96 14.91 18.08
CA ASN A 650 4.16 13.80 18.62
C ASN A 650 4.96 12.79 19.46
N ALA A 651 6.24 13.03 19.72
CA ALA A 651 7.02 12.25 20.69
C ALA A 651 6.38 12.35 22.09
N SER A 652 5.77 11.25 22.55
CA SER A 652 5.03 11.20 23.82
C SER A 652 5.95 11.38 25.04
N GLN A 653 5.46 12.06 26.07
CA GLN A 653 6.15 12.47 27.31
C GLN A 653 6.69 11.35 28.24
N THR A 654 6.87 10.12 27.76
CA THR A 654 7.65 9.09 28.49
C THR A 654 9.13 9.13 28.13
N TYR A 655 9.50 9.94 27.13
CA TYR A 655 10.88 10.12 26.69
C TYR A 655 11.18 11.62 26.56
N SER A 656 11.88 12.18 27.55
CA SER A 656 12.36 13.57 27.50
C SER A 656 13.75 13.60 26.84
N PRO A 657 13.92 14.16 25.63
CA PRO A 657 15.19 14.14 24.89
C PRO A 657 16.31 14.98 25.53
N VAL A 658 15.96 15.83 26.50
CA VAL A 658 16.90 16.68 27.25
C VAL A 658 17.64 15.90 28.34
N LEU A 659 17.10 14.78 28.82
CA LEU A 659 17.79 13.93 29.80
C LEU A 659 18.85 13.03 29.15
N ASP A 660 18.68 12.67 27.87
CA ASP A 660 19.66 11.92 27.06
C ASP A 660 20.86 12.79 26.65
N LEU A 661 20.70 14.12 26.65
CA LEU A 661 21.79 15.06 26.45
C LEU A 661 22.79 15.06 27.62
N PHE A 662 22.34 14.69 28.83
CA PHE A 662 23.17 14.68 30.05
C PHE A 662 23.61 13.28 30.51
N GLN A 663 22.97 12.21 30.01
CA GLN A 663 23.34 10.82 30.30
C GLN A 663 23.80 10.15 29.01
N GLY A 664 25.04 10.39 28.59
CA GLY A 664 25.64 9.74 27.42
C GLY A 664 25.60 8.21 27.55
N SER A 665 24.57 7.58 26.98
CA SER A 665 24.39 6.14 27.00
C SER A 665 23.70 5.66 25.72
N SER A 666 24.48 4.99 24.89
CA SER A 666 24.05 4.20 23.75
C SER A 666 23.19 3.01 24.19
N SER A 667 21.93 2.95 23.76
CA SER A 667 21.22 1.68 23.60
C SER A 667 20.23 1.76 22.44
N GLY A 668 20.29 0.75 21.57
CA GLY A 668 19.40 0.62 20.43
C GLY A 668 17.97 0.36 20.86
N THR A 669 17.23 1.43 21.09
CA THR A 669 15.77 1.48 20.98
C THR A 669 15.43 2.81 20.34
N SER A 670 15.05 2.79 19.05
CA SER A 670 14.35 3.89 18.36
C SER A 670 14.80 5.31 18.74
N GLY A 671 16.07 5.62 18.50
CA GLY A 671 16.64 6.96 18.67
C GLY A 671 17.16 7.49 17.33
N PHE A 672 16.87 8.76 17.03
CA PHE A 672 17.29 9.44 15.81
C PHE A 672 18.80 9.33 15.58
N SER A 673 19.23 9.08 14.35
CA SER A 673 20.66 9.02 14.02
C SER A 673 21.30 10.41 14.12
N GLU A 674 22.58 10.46 14.51
CA GLU A 674 23.40 11.68 14.54
C GLU A 674 23.39 12.43 13.18
N SER A 675 23.27 11.67 12.09
CA SER A 675 23.10 12.20 10.73
C SER A 675 21.77 12.92 10.50
N THR A 676 20.71 12.54 11.23
CA THR A 676 19.39 13.20 11.23
C THR A 676 19.43 14.54 11.96
N TYR A 677 20.18 14.63 13.06
CA TYR A 677 20.38 15.89 13.79
C TYR A 677 21.26 16.88 13.02
N LEU A 678 22.30 16.40 12.33
CA LEU A 678 23.11 17.24 11.45
C LEU A 678 22.30 17.75 10.24
N ALA A 679 21.34 16.95 9.77
CA ALA A 679 20.38 17.36 8.74
C ALA A 679 19.38 18.41 9.29
N MET A 680 18.87 18.26 10.52
CA MET A 680 18.02 19.27 11.19
C MET A 680 18.75 20.60 11.44
N ALA A 681 20.03 20.56 11.86
CA ALA A 681 20.84 21.76 12.08
C ALA A 681 21.11 22.52 10.77
N LYS A 682 21.36 21.80 9.67
CA LYS A 682 21.50 22.39 8.33
C LYS A 682 20.17 22.90 7.75
N MET A 683 19.04 22.30 8.11
CA MET A 683 17.70 22.71 7.64
C MET A 683 17.10 23.89 8.41
N LYS A 684 17.46 24.11 9.69
CA LYS A 684 17.10 25.33 10.44
C LYS A 684 17.84 26.58 9.94
N ALA A 685 18.97 26.41 9.26
CA ALA A 685 19.83 27.51 8.79
C ALA A 685 19.49 28.02 7.39
N ASN A 686 18.61 27.35 6.63
CA ASN A 686 18.27 27.73 5.26
C ASN A 686 16.77 28.02 5.09
N PRO A 687 16.37 29.24 4.67
CA PRO A 687 15.00 29.52 4.28
C PRO A 687 14.62 28.74 3.00
N TRP A 688 13.34 28.37 2.92
CA TRP A 688 12.69 27.72 1.78
C TRP A 688 12.54 28.66 0.59
#